data_AF-A0A1I4VDS2-F1
#
_entry.id   AF-A0A1I4VDS2-F1
#
_cell.length_a   1.000
_cell.length_b   1.000
_cell.length_c   1.000
_cell.angle_alpha   90.00
_cell.angle_beta   90.00
_cell.angle_gamma   90.00
#
_symmetry.space_group_name_H-M   'P 1'
#
loop_
_entity.id
_entity.type
_entity.pdbx_description
1 polymer ?
#
loop_
_entity_poly.entity_id
_entity_poly.type
_entity_poly.pdbx_seq_one_letter_code
_entity_poly.pdbx_strand_id
1 'polypeptide(L)'
;MVDEAHGATPGRGTDRHLRYELVRELAANPNRHLILLTATPHSGIAESFQKLLGLLRPEFEAWDLTELTESQRRELAKHFVQRTRMDIEKQWKGAPIFPKRETVDATYTLSPAYRELFEAVYRFSKNIVKSGLALAAHQRRMRWWSALVLLRCVMSSPRAAAVALAKRRQGEALTAEEDVEDVSPIYEPSDRRPSDEVPTPLLEQTEADLMPTEQRRLRELERMAAAISEAEDKKLQEAIRLVRRLLQQGHNPVVWCYYVDTAEYVAEKLEAALAAETPSARVLCVTGRLGEEERRLKVEAFMREPGRRVLVATDCLSEGINLQKGFDAVIHYDLPWNPNRLEQREGRVDRYGQPKPVVKAVRFYGRDNPVDGAIIRVLLDKAREIRRILGTHVPVPEEERLIMEALVHALFLGREQIYRQLTLLEGPVPEIHRKWELDAQRERESRTRFAQHALKPDIVRRELEATDQVLGDPDAVRNFVLTARQKVGLQVGPRGRYADVWEVITEEAALVSVPAAVQHALPRDRSGRWVITFTSPTPEGAEYLGRNHPFVTALARYLFEQALEGNGVDHSARAGAIRTRAVGHLTALLLLRPRYLIHRPNRNPLLAEEVLVVGWRAFSDRWLAPEEALPLLTAEPTANMLPAEKRELVQDVLEALQPFFAEADASPLPNILAARAAQLEEAHRRVRQSVGEQVRGLKVEPHWPPDILGILLLQPEVMP
;
A
#
# COMPACT_ATOMS: atom_id res chain seq x y z
N MET A 1 -8.85 3.11 -15.22
CA MET A 1 -8.61 3.36 -13.78
C MET A 1 -7.55 4.44 -13.69
N VAL A 2 -7.69 5.38 -12.77
CA VAL A 2 -6.71 6.46 -12.53
C VAL A 2 -6.26 6.33 -11.07
N ASP A 3 -4.98 6.07 -10.86
CA ASP A 3 -4.37 6.04 -9.53
C ASP A 3 -3.84 7.42 -9.14
N GLU A 4 -3.74 7.69 -7.85
CA GLU A 4 -3.40 9.01 -7.28
C GLU A 4 -4.20 10.15 -7.91
N ALA A 5 -5.52 9.96 -8.00
CA ALA A 5 -6.45 10.84 -8.70
C ALA A 5 -6.45 12.30 -8.19
N HIS A 6 -5.93 12.57 -7.00
CA HIS A 6 -5.70 13.94 -6.51
C HIS A 6 -4.75 14.77 -7.40
N GLY A 7 -3.94 14.11 -8.23
CA GLY A 7 -3.12 14.75 -9.27
C GLY A 7 -3.91 15.15 -10.53
N ALA A 8 -5.14 14.65 -10.71
CA ALA A 8 -6.02 14.92 -11.84
C ALA A 8 -7.13 15.91 -11.45
N THR A 9 -6.73 17.08 -10.96
CA THR A 9 -7.63 18.18 -10.59
C THR A 9 -7.15 19.48 -11.24
N PRO A 10 -8.04 20.45 -11.51
CA PRO A 10 -7.61 21.79 -11.87
C PRO A 10 -6.80 22.38 -10.74
N GLY A 11 -5.58 22.78 -11.04
CA GLY A 11 -4.65 23.35 -10.09
C GLY A 11 -3.65 24.23 -10.82
N ARG A 12 -2.80 24.94 -10.05
CA ARG A 12 -1.71 25.72 -10.64
C ARG A 12 -0.73 24.78 -11.35
N GLY A 13 -0.22 25.20 -12.51
CA GLY A 13 0.76 24.50 -13.36
C GLY A 13 0.17 23.71 -14.53
N THR A 14 0.85 23.79 -15.67
CA THR A 14 0.43 23.29 -16.99
C THR A 14 0.15 21.78 -16.99
N ASP A 15 0.98 20.98 -16.29
CA ASP A 15 0.84 19.52 -16.26
C ASP A 15 -0.44 19.02 -15.59
N ARG A 16 -0.89 19.66 -14.50
CA ARG A 16 -2.13 19.25 -13.80
C ARG A 16 -3.35 19.57 -14.64
N HIS A 17 -3.32 20.72 -15.32
CA HIS A 17 -4.37 21.08 -16.27
C HIS A 17 -4.50 20.02 -17.37
N LEU A 18 -3.39 19.63 -18.00
CA LEU A 18 -3.36 18.60 -19.04
C LEU A 18 -3.83 17.23 -18.53
N ARG A 19 -3.42 16.81 -17.31
CA ARG A 19 -3.89 15.56 -16.70
C ARG A 19 -5.40 15.60 -16.45
N TYR A 20 -5.91 16.69 -15.90
CA TYR A 20 -7.34 16.85 -15.66
C TYR A 20 -8.14 16.83 -16.96
N GLU A 21 -7.67 17.57 -17.98
CA GLU A 21 -8.32 17.60 -19.28
C GLU A 21 -8.38 16.24 -19.94
N LEU A 22 -7.27 15.50 -19.93
CA LEU A 22 -7.22 14.13 -20.41
C LEU A 22 -8.25 13.25 -19.70
N VAL A 23 -8.28 13.25 -18.36
CA VAL A 23 -9.22 12.42 -17.61
C VAL A 23 -10.67 12.87 -17.85
N ARG A 24 -10.93 14.17 -17.97
CA ARG A 24 -12.25 14.74 -18.29
C ARG A 24 -12.74 14.29 -19.67
N GLU A 25 -11.88 14.33 -20.68
CA GLU A 25 -12.21 13.83 -22.02
C GLU A 25 -12.47 12.32 -22.01
N LEU A 26 -11.67 11.57 -21.26
CA LEU A 26 -11.89 10.14 -21.11
C LEU A 26 -13.23 9.83 -20.41
N ALA A 27 -13.61 10.65 -19.42
CA ALA A 27 -14.85 10.54 -18.65
C ALA A 27 -16.10 10.95 -19.45
N ALA A 28 -15.96 11.76 -20.50
CA ALA A 28 -17.08 12.23 -21.32
C ALA A 28 -17.79 11.10 -22.08
N ASN A 29 -17.17 9.94 -22.25
CA ASN A 29 -17.79 8.78 -22.89
C ASN A 29 -18.67 8.01 -21.87
N PRO A 30 -20.01 7.99 -22.00
CA PRO A 30 -20.91 7.35 -21.04
C PRO A 30 -20.79 5.81 -21.01
N ASN A 31 -20.20 5.20 -22.05
CA ASN A 31 -19.98 3.76 -22.13
C ASN A 31 -18.65 3.32 -21.47
N ARG A 32 -17.88 4.26 -20.92
CA ARG A 32 -16.60 3.96 -20.27
C ARG A 32 -16.76 3.93 -18.76
N HIS A 33 -16.28 2.85 -18.14
CA HIS A 33 -16.18 2.76 -16.69
C HIS A 33 -14.92 3.46 -16.19
N LEU A 34 -15.10 4.38 -15.25
CA LEU A 34 -14.01 5.11 -14.59
C LEU A 34 -13.94 4.71 -13.12
N ILE A 35 -12.72 4.45 -12.64
CA ILE A 35 -12.41 4.23 -11.22
C ILE A 35 -11.28 5.17 -10.89
N LEU A 36 -11.51 6.04 -9.91
CA LEU A 36 -10.53 6.98 -9.36
C LEU A 36 -10.06 6.46 -8.01
N LEU A 37 -8.75 6.31 -7.82
CA LEU A 37 -8.14 5.87 -6.58
C LEU A 37 -7.29 7.03 -6.03
N THR A 38 -7.48 7.38 -4.76
CA THR A 38 -6.66 8.39 -4.09
C THR A 38 -6.72 8.19 -2.58
N ALA A 39 -5.56 8.28 -1.91
CA ALA A 39 -5.50 8.27 -0.45
C ALA A 39 -5.91 9.62 0.17
N THR A 40 -5.78 10.70 -0.60
CA THR A 40 -6.02 12.08 -0.18
C THR A 40 -6.96 12.75 -1.19
N PRO A 41 -8.29 12.55 -1.07
CA PRO A 41 -9.26 13.03 -2.05
C PRO A 41 -9.28 14.56 -2.20
N HIS A 42 -8.81 15.28 -1.18
CA HIS A 42 -8.43 16.69 -1.29
C HIS A 42 -7.20 16.98 -0.44
N SER A 43 -6.34 17.85 -0.95
CA SER A 43 -5.22 18.44 -0.21
C SER A 43 -5.66 19.48 0.84
N GLY A 44 -6.96 19.78 0.91
CA GLY A 44 -7.51 20.92 1.67
C GLY A 44 -8.50 21.73 0.84
N ILE A 45 -8.39 21.74 -0.50
CA ILE A 45 -9.36 22.37 -1.40
C ILE A 45 -10.63 21.52 -1.56
N ALA A 46 -11.74 22.02 -1.06
CA ALA A 46 -13.08 21.46 -1.31
C ALA A 46 -13.44 21.44 -2.80
N GLU A 47 -13.12 22.51 -3.54
CA GLU A 47 -13.34 22.64 -4.99
C GLU A 47 -12.62 21.53 -5.79
N SER A 48 -11.35 21.21 -5.49
CA SER A 48 -10.63 20.13 -6.16
C SER A 48 -11.31 18.78 -5.97
N PHE A 49 -11.88 18.51 -4.79
CA PHE A 49 -12.67 17.31 -4.55
C PHE A 49 -13.97 17.30 -5.34
N GLN A 50 -14.70 18.42 -5.36
CA GLN A 50 -15.93 18.57 -6.16
C GLN A 50 -15.67 18.28 -7.64
N LYS A 51 -14.55 18.77 -8.18
CA LYS A 51 -14.17 18.51 -9.57
C LYS A 51 -13.81 17.05 -9.83
N LEU A 52 -13.16 16.36 -8.88
CA LEU A 52 -12.96 14.91 -8.98
C LEU A 52 -14.29 14.14 -8.99
N LEU A 53 -15.23 14.54 -8.15
CA LEU A 53 -16.57 13.95 -8.16
C LEU A 53 -17.31 14.26 -9.47
N GLY A 54 -17.10 15.44 -10.04
CA GLY A 54 -17.57 15.85 -11.38
C GLY A 54 -17.14 14.91 -12.50
N LEU A 55 -15.91 14.38 -12.44
CA LEU A 55 -15.42 13.38 -13.38
C LEU A 55 -16.17 12.05 -13.31
N LEU A 56 -16.78 11.72 -12.16
CA LEU A 56 -17.63 10.54 -12.00
C LEU A 56 -19.06 10.82 -12.50
N ARG A 57 -19.62 11.96 -12.08
CA ARG A 57 -20.89 12.49 -12.59
C ARG A 57 -20.87 14.03 -12.57
N PRO A 58 -21.23 14.69 -13.68
CA PRO A 58 -21.24 16.15 -13.76
C PRO A 58 -22.07 16.84 -12.67
N GLU A 59 -23.18 16.21 -12.25
CA GLU A 59 -24.05 16.75 -11.20
C GLU A 59 -23.34 16.93 -9.85
N PHE A 60 -22.37 16.08 -9.52
CA PHE A 60 -21.69 16.14 -8.22
C PHE A 60 -20.78 17.36 -8.09
N GLU A 61 -20.28 17.91 -9.21
CA GLU A 61 -19.45 19.11 -9.21
C GLU A 61 -20.23 20.33 -8.69
N ALA A 62 -21.53 20.38 -8.96
CA ALA A 62 -22.42 21.48 -8.56
C ALA A 62 -22.95 21.34 -7.13
N TRP A 63 -22.66 20.24 -6.43
CA TRP A 63 -23.20 19.99 -5.10
C TRP A 63 -22.35 20.66 -4.01
N ASP A 64 -23.02 21.36 -3.10
CA ASP A 64 -22.38 21.80 -1.87
C ASP A 64 -22.23 20.61 -0.91
N LEU A 65 -20.99 20.13 -0.78
CA LEU A 65 -20.66 18.99 0.10
C LEU A 65 -20.92 19.31 1.57
N THR A 66 -20.95 20.59 1.96
CA THR A 66 -21.24 21.05 3.32
C THR A 66 -22.74 21.14 3.62
N GLU A 67 -23.62 21.07 2.61
CA GLU A 67 -25.08 21.16 2.78
C GLU A 67 -25.85 20.10 1.98
N LEU A 68 -25.25 18.91 1.77
CA LEU A 68 -25.95 17.81 1.07
C LEU A 68 -27.24 17.38 1.78
N THR A 69 -28.32 17.34 1.01
CA THR A 69 -29.59 16.69 1.37
C THR A 69 -29.41 15.17 1.54
N GLU A 70 -30.31 14.52 2.28
CA GLU A 70 -30.28 13.06 2.46
C GLU A 70 -30.30 12.27 1.13
N SER A 71 -31.02 12.76 0.12
CA SER A 71 -31.06 12.13 -1.20
C SER A 71 -29.71 12.24 -1.92
N GLN A 72 -29.09 13.43 -1.93
CA GLN A 72 -27.77 13.64 -2.50
C GLN A 72 -26.71 12.81 -1.79
N ARG A 73 -26.74 12.73 -0.45
CA ARG A 73 -25.81 11.88 0.32
C ARG A 73 -25.91 10.42 -0.09
N ARG A 74 -27.13 9.88 -0.21
CA ARG A 74 -27.35 8.49 -0.65
C ARG A 74 -26.84 8.24 -2.06
N GLU A 75 -27.01 9.21 -2.96
CA GLU A 75 -26.54 9.07 -4.34
C GLU A 75 -25.01 9.15 -4.45
N LEU A 76 -24.37 10.09 -3.74
CA LEU A 76 -22.91 10.18 -3.68
C LEU A 76 -22.29 8.94 -3.03
N ALA A 77 -22.90 8.40 -1.97
CA ALA A 77 -22.44 7.20 -1.30
C ALA A 77 -22.38 5.96 -2.21
N LYS A 78 -23.12 5.93 -3.33
CA LYS A 78 -23.01 4.84 -4.32
C LYS A 78 -21.72 4.90 -5.15
N HIS A 79 -21.07 6.07 -5.23
CA HIS A 79 -19.96 6.35 -6.12
C HIS A 79 -18.64 6.63 -5.37
N PHE A 80 -18.71 6.92 -4.07
CA PHE A 80 -17.55 7.24 -3.24
C PHE A 80 -17.44 6.27 -2.06
N VAL A 81 -16.30 5.58 -1.96
CA VAL A 81 -15.99 4.64 -0.87
C VAL A 81 -14.73 5.14 -0.16
N GLN A 82 -14.83 5.37 1.15
CA GLN A 82 -13.70 5.69 2.00
C GLN A 82 -13.72 4.80 3.25
N ARG A 83 -12.55 4.29 3.64
CA ARG A 83 -12.36 3.52 4.88
C ARG A 83 -11.08 3.96 5.56
N THR A 84 -11.13 4.10 6.88
CA THR A 84 -9.94 4.44 7.68
C THR A 84 -9.36 3.22 8.36
N ARG A 85 -8.12 3.35 8.83
CA ARG A 85 -7.50 2.34 9.69
C ARG A 85 -8.34 2.04 10.93
N MET A 86 -8.91 3.06 11.56
CA MET A 86 -9.78 2.90 12.73
C MET A 86 -11.09 2.17 12.40
N ASP A 87 -11.70 2.43 11.25
CA ASP A 87 -12.93 1.74 10.83
C ASP A 87 -12.66 0.25 10.65
N ILE A 88 -11.53 -0.08 10.02
CA ILE A 88 -11.11 -1.45 9.80
C ILE A 88 -10.78 -2.12 11.13
N GLU A 89 -9.95 -1.51 11.99
CA GLU A 89 -9.59 -2.08 13.31
C GLU A 89 -10.81 -2.32 14.21
N LYS A 90 -11.84 -1.47 14.16
CA LYS A 90 -13.10 -1.67 14.92
C LYS A 90 -13.94 -2.84 14.40
N GLN A 91 -13.98 -3.03 13.09
CA GLN A 91 -14.82 -4.03 12.44
C GLN A 91 -14.11 -5.39 12.30
N TRP A 92 -12.78 -5.38 12.29
CA TRP A 92 -11.95 -6.57 12.10
C TRP A 92 -11.99 -7.47 13.34
N LYS A 93 -12.62 -8.64 13.20
CA LYS A 93 -12.63 -9.66 14.25
C LYS A 93 -11.41 -10.58 14.06
N GLY A 94 -10.27 -10.16 14.58
CA GLY A 94 -9.00 -10.91 14.48
C GLY A 94 -7.83 -10.22 15.16
N ALA A 95 -6.62 -10.75 14.99
CA ALA A 95 -5.40 -10.08 15.45
C ALA A 95 -5.22 -8.71 14.75
N PRO A 96 -4.52 -7.75 15.36
CA PRO A 96 -4.24 -6.45 14.74
C PRO A 96 -3.53 -6.63 13.39
N ILE A 97 -4.15 -6.13 12.32
CA ILE A 97 -3.62 -6.26 10.95
C ILE A 97 -2.67 -5.13 10.54
N PHE A 98 -2.55 -4.13 11.40
CA PHE A 98 -1.67 -3.00 11.20
C PHE A 98 -0.64 -2.90 12.34
N PRO A 99 0.59 -2.47 12.07
CA PRO A 99 1.65 -2.40 13.07
C PRO A 99 1.44 -1.19 14.00
N LYS A 100 1.78 -1.31 15.29
CA LYS A 100 1.83 -0.15 16.18
C LYS A 100 3.03 0.72 15.82
N ARG A 101 2.81 1.95 15.37
CA ARG A 101 3.92 2.90 15.20
C ARG A 101 4.34 3.50 16.53
N GLU A 102 5.63 3.41 16.80
CA GLU A 102 6.30 4.09 17.91
C GLU A 102 7.16 5.23 17.38
N THR A 103 6.74 6.43 17.73
CA THR A 103 7.42 7.65 17.31
C THR A 103 8.46 8.05 18.36
N VAL A 104 9.70 8.25 17.91
CA VAL A 104 10.85 8.60 18.74
C VAL A 104 11.46 9.89 18.24
N ASP A 105 11.82 10.79 19.15
CA ASP A 105 12.57 11.99 18.82
C ASP A 105 14.05 11.75 19.15
N ALA A 106 14.91 11.99 18.17
CA ALA A 106 16.36 11.93 18.32
C ALA A 106 16.96 13.29 17.98
N THR A 107 18.00 13.69 18.72
CA THR A 107 18.59 15.02 18.58
C THR A 107 20.08 14.99 18.40
N TYR A 108 20.61 15.93 17.64
CA TYR A 108 22.05 16.21 17.54
C TYR A 108 22.37 17.65 17.97
N THR A 109 23.66 17.94 18.09
CA THR A 109 24.19 19.30 18.30
C THR A 109 25.20 19.63 17.22
N LEU A 110 25.34 20.89 16.83
CA LEU A 110 26.35 21.29 15.87
C LEU A 110 27.77 21.20 16.48
N SER A 111 28.76 20.87 15.65
CA SER A 111 30.18 21.03 16.01
C SER A 111 30.56 22.51 15.94
N PRO A 112 31.70 22.94 16.54
CA PRO A 112 32.17 24.31 16.40
C PRO A 112 32.32 24.75 14.94
N ALA A 113 32.96 23.92 14.10
CA ALA A 113 33.15 24.22 12.68
C ALA A 113 31.82 24.33 11.92
N TYR A 114 30.90 23.38 12.12
CA TYR A 114 29.58 23.44 11.46
C TYR A 114 28.76 24.63 11.97
N ARG A 115 28.82 24.93 13.27
CA ARG A 115 28.15 26.10 13.86
C ARG A 115 28.65 27.40 13.24
N GLU A 116 29.96 27.52 13.02
CA GLU A 116 30.54 28.69 12.37
C GLU A 116 30.01 28.87 10.94
N LEU A 117 30.01 27.80 10.14
CA LEU A 117 29.38 27.80 8.81
C LEU A 117 27.91 28.22 8.90
N PHE A 118 27.14 27.58 9.77
CA PHE A 118 25.72 27.85 9.94
C PHE A 118 25.47 29.32 10.30
N GLU A 119 26.19 29.88 11.27
CA GLU A 119 26.04 31.28 11.67
C GLU A 119 26.44 32.23 10.54
N ALA A 120 27.49 31.91 9.78
CA ALA A 120 27.94 32.73 8.65
C ALA A 120 26.89 32.75 7.52
N VAL A 121 26.32 31.59 7.17
CA VAL A 121 25.21 31.46 6.22
C VAL A 121 23.96 32.14 6.76
N TYR A 122 23.62 31.96 8.03
CA TYR A 122 22.45 32.60 8.64
C TYR A 122 22.55 34.13 8.60
N ARG A 123 23.73 34.71 8.89
CA ARG A 123 23.97 36.16 8.73
C ARG A 123 23.82 36.59 7.27
N PHE A 124 24.30 35.79 6.33
CA PHE A 124 24.15 36.06 4.91
C PHE A 124 22.68 36.03 4.47
N SER A 125 21.94 34.98 4.80
CA SER A 125 20.49 34.84 4.56
C SER A 125 19.69 35.96 5.22
N LYS A 126 20.06 36.37 6.45
CA LYS A 126 19.41 37.49 7.14
C LYS A 126 19.60 38.82 6.40
N ASN A 127 20.76 39.03 5.79
CA ASN A 127 21.01 40.24 4.99
C ASN A 127 20.17 40.22 3.71
N ILE A 128 20.04 39.08 3.03
CA ILE A 128 19.15 38.90 1.87
C ILE A 128 17.69 39.23 2.25
N VAL A 129 17.21 38.70 3.38
CA VAL A 129 15.85 38.97 3.86
C VAL A 129 15.66 40.46 4.18
N LYS A 130 16.61 41.08 4.90
CA LYS A 130 16.54 42.50 5.29
C LYS A 130 16.58 43.45 4.09
N SER A 131 17.46 43.21 3.13
CA SER A 131 17.57 44.03 1.92
C SER A 131 16.30 43.92 1.06
N GLY A 132 15.57 42.81 1.17
CA GLY A 132 14.30 42.58 0.47
C GLY A 132 13.07 43.23 1.10
N LEU A 133 13.14 43.74 2.34
CA LEU A 133 11.95 44.26 3.06
C LEU A 133 11.31 45.49 2.40
N ALA A 134 12.10 46.30 1.70
CA ALA A 134 11.62 47.51 1.00
C ALA A 134 11.15 47.22 -0.44
N LEU A 135 11.33 46.00 -0.94
CA LEU A 135 10.97 45.61 -2.31
C LEU A 135 9.48 45.31 -2.46
N ALA A 136 9.02 45.26 -3.71
CA ALA A 136 7.68 44.78 -4.05
C ALA A 136 7.43 43.36 -3.49
N ALA A 137 6.17 43.02 -3.23
CA ALA A 137 5.79 41.75 -2.60
C ALA A 137 6.36 40.53 -3.34
N HIS A 138 6.39 40.56 -4.67
CA HIS A 138 6.99 39.51 -5.51
C HIS A 138 8.48 39.30 -5.21
N GLN A 139 9.29 40.37 -5.31
CA GLN A 139 10.74 40.30 -5.14
C GLN A 139 11.13 39.95 -3.70
N ARG A 140 10.37 40.46 -2.73
CA ARG A 140 10.53 40.12 -1.31
C ARG A 140 10.37 38.62 -1.06
N ARG A 141 9.33 38.01 -1.64
CA ARG A 141 9.10 36.56 -1.55
C ARG A 141 10.23 35.78 -2.19
N MET A 142 10.75 36.24 -3.32
CA MET A 142 11.86 35.56 -3.99
C MET A 142 13.14 35.56 -3.12
N ARG A 143 13.44 36.69 -2.47
CA ARG A 143 14.56 36.79 -1.51
C ARG A 143 14.37 35.91 -0.29
N TRP A 144 13.16 35.87 0.27
CA TRP A 144 12.82 34.97 1.37
C TRP A 144 13.00 33.52 0.95
N TRP A 145 12.59 33.18 -0.27
CA TRP A 145 12.72 31.84 -0.79
C TRP A 145 14.18 31.43 -0.90
N SER A 146 14.96 32.28 -1.55
CA SER A 146 16.39 32.10 -1.76
C SER A 146 17.16 31.91 -0.44
N ALA A 147 16.78 32.66 0.60
CA ALA A 147 17.38 32.58 1.94
C ALA A 147 17.03 31.29 2.70
N LEU A 148 15.78 30.83 2.60
CA LEU A 148 15.30 29.62 3.26
C LEU A 148 15.85 28.35 2.60
N VAL A 149 15.89 28.28 1.26
CA VAL A 149 16.49 27.15 0.53
C VAL A 149 17.96 26.99 0.92
N LEU A 150 18.73 28.08 0.97
CA LEU A 150 20.13 28.03 1.35
C LEU A 150 20.33 27.49 2.76
N LEU A 151 19.55 27.98 3.73
CA LEU A 151 19.58 27.45 5.11
C LEU A 151 19.20 25.97 5.16
N ARG A 152 18.21 25.57 4.38
CA ARG A 152 17.75 24.17 4.32
C ARG A 152 18.83 23.24 3.78
N CYS A 153 19.52 23.61 2.71
CA CYS A 153 20.64 22.85 2.16
C CYS A 153 21.79 22.73 3.17
N VAL A 154 22.14 23.85 3.83
CA VAL A 154 23.23 23.89 4.82
C VAL A 154 22.93 23.05 6.05
N MET A 155 21.66 22.97 6.46
CA MET A 155 21.23 22.09 7.57
C MET A 155 21.04 20.62 7.17
N SER A 156 21.02 20.32 5.87
CA SER A 156 20.87 18.95 5.38
C SER A 156 22.18 18.18 5.49
N SER A 157 23.25 18.61 4.81
CA SER A 157 24.59 18.02 4.90
C SER A 157 25.69 19.00 4.41
N PRO A 158 26.97 18.78 4.76
CA PRO A 158 28.09 19.54 4.20
C PRO A 158 28.16 19.46 2.67
N ARG A 159 27.83 18.30 2.08
CA ARG A 159 27.82 18.12 0.62
C ARG A 159 26.74 18.96 -0.04
N ALA A 160 25.50 18.90 0.45
CA ALA A 160 24.41 19.73 -0.06
C ALA A 160 24.66 21.23 0.16
N ALA A 161 25.29 21.61 1.28
CA ALA A 161 25.73 22.98 1.55
C ALA A 161 26.69 23.50 0.47
N ALA A 162 27.75 22.74 0.19
CA ALA A 162 28.75 23.10 -0.82
C ALA A 162 28.13 23.23 -2.22
N VAL A 163 27.28 22.27 -2.62
CA VAL A 163 26.57 22.31 -3.91
C VAL A 163 25.65 23.53 -4.01
N ALA A 164 24.87 23.84 -2.96
CA ALA A 164 23.97 24.99 -2.96
C ALA A 164 24.72 26.33 -3.04
N LEU A 165 25.84 26.46 -2.33
CA LEU A 165 26.68 27.66 -2.34
C LEU A 165 27.37 27.83 -3.70
N ALA A 166 27.86 26.74 -4.29
CA ALA A 166 28.43 26.74 -5.63
C ALA A 166 27.39 27.13 -6.70
N LYS A 167 26.19 26.51 -6.70
CA LYS A 167 25.10 26.86 -7.61
C LYS A 167 24.69 28.33 -7.48
N ARG A 168 24.63 28.84 -6.25
CA ARG A 168 24.34 30.27 -6.00
C ARG A 168 25.42 31.19 -6.54
N ARG A 169 26.69 30.84 -6.37
CA ARG A 169 27.82 31.61 -6.89
C ARG A 169 27.84 31.66 -8.42
N GLN A 170 27.36 30.59 -9.06
CA GLN A 170 27.30 30.44 -10.52
C GLN A 170 25.97 30.88 -11.12
N GLY A 171 25.03 31.38 -10.30
CA GLY A 171 23.63 31.54 -10.68
C GLY A 171 23.43 32.34 -11.97
N GLU A 172 22.52 31.86 -12.81
CA GLU A 172 22.10 32.50 -14.06
C GLU A 172 21.03 33.58 -13.77
N ALA A 173 21.05 34.65 -14.55
CA ALA A 173 20.07 35.72 -14.46
C ALA A 173 18.74 35.28 -15.07
N LEU A 174 17.62 35.67 -14.45
CA LEU A 174 16.29 35.52 -15.06
C LEU A 174 16.24 36.27 -16.40
N THR A 175 15.87 35.57 -17.47
CA THR A 175 15.39 36.20 -18.72
C THR A 175 13.94 36.64 -18.48
N ALA A 176 13.57 37.82 -19.00
CA ALA A 176 12.30 38.49 -18.68
C ALA A 176 11.01 37.75 -19.13
N GLU A 177 11.14 36.57 -19.76
CA GLU A 177 10.04 35.77 -20.32
C GLU A 177 9.72 34.51 -19.50
N GLU A 178 10.46 34.18 -18.44
CA GLU A 178 10.09 33.07 -17.56
C GLU A 178 8.99 33.51 -16.59
N ASP A 179 7.76 33.00 -16.76
CA ASP A 179 6.65 33.19 -15.84
C ASP A 179 7.00 32.65 -14.43
N VAL A 180 7.48 33.54 -13.57
CA VAL A 180 7.96 33.25 -12.20
C VAL A 180 6.84 32.72 -11.28
N GLU A 181 5.57 32.80 -11.70
CA GLU A 181 4.45 32.17 -10.99
C GLU A 181 4.57 30.64 -10.89
N ASP A 182 5.36 30.00 -11.76
CA ASP A 182 5.61 28.54 -11.76
C ASP A 182 6.91 28.15 -11.04
N VAL A 183 7.63 29.10 -10.43
CA VAL A 183 8.83 28.84 -9.60
C VAL A 183 8.39 28.19 -8.28
N SER A 184 8.21 26.87 -8.38
CA SER A 184 7.68 25.92 -7.39
C SER A 184 8.47 25.87 -6.08
N PRO A 185 7.83 25.38 -5.00
CA PRO A 185 7.81 26.09 -3.72
C PRO A 185 8.79 25.51 -2.69
N ILE A 186 9.19 26.33 -1.72
CA ILE A 186 9.84 25.84 -0.49
C ILE A 186 8.94 24.90 0.29
N TYR A 187 7.65 25.18 0.24
CA TYR A 187 6.63 24.31 0.78
C TYR A 187 6.44 23.15 -0.19
N GLU A 188 6.59 21.94 0.30
CA GLU A 188 6.63 20.77 -0.55
C GLU A 188 5.19 20.31 -0.83
N PRO A 189 4.60 20.51 -2.03
CA PRO A 189 3.18 20.21 -2.26
C PRO A 189 2.93 18.71 -2.05
N SER A 190 1.88 18.30 -1.34
CA SER A 190 1.64 16.86 -1.09
C SER A 190 1.33 16.05 -2.36
N ASP A 191 1.05 16.74 -3.46
CA ASP A 191 0.48 16.24 -4.70
C ASP A 191 1.41 16.41 -5.93
N ARG A 192 2.64 16.91 -5.72
CA ARG A 192 3.70 16.96 -6.72
C ARG A 192 4.93 16.21 -6.20
N ARG A 193 5.61 15.48 -7.08
CA ARG A 193 6.95 14.97 -6.75
C ARG A 193 7.89 16.18 -6.60
N PRO A 194 8.54 16.38 -5.44
CA PRO A 194 9.45 17.49 -5.25
C PRO A 194 10.71 17.22 -6.06
N SER A 195 11.35 18.27 -6.54
CA SER A 195 12.73 18.14 -7.01
C SER A 195 13.61 17.81 -5.81
N ASP A 196 14.30 16.67 -5.86
CA ASP A 196 15.29 16.26 -4.87
C ASP A 196 16.70 16.76 -5.22
N GLU A 197 16.85 17.45 -6.35
CA GLU A 197 18.07 18.19 -6.68
C GLU A 197 18.13 19.51 -5.91
N VAL A 198 19.34 19.91 -5.53
CA VAL A 198 19.57 21.23 -4.93
C VAL A 198 19.12 22.31 -5.92
N PRO A 199 18.15 23.19 -5.57
CA PRO A 199 17.65 24.19 -6.51
C PRO A 199 18.74 25.15 -6.97
N THR A 200 18.75 25.49 -8.25
CA THR A 200 19.50 26.65 -8.74
C THR A 200 18.74 27.90 -8.30
N PRO A 201 19.35 28.80 -7.51
CA PRO A 201 18.66 30.02 -7.11
C PRO A 201 18.51 30.94 -8.32
N LEU A 202 17.29 31.37 -8.62
CA LEU A 202 17.08 32.38 -9.66
C LEU A 202 17.48 33.74 -9.07
N LEU A 203 18.40 34.42 -9.73
CA LEU A 203 18.89 35.74 -9.35
C LEU A 203 18.27 36.77 -10.32
N GLU A 204 17.84 37.91 -9.81
CA GLU A 204 17.46 39.04 -10.68
C GLU A 204 18.69 39.48 -11.51
N GLN A 205 18.50 40.10 -12.69
CA GLN A 205 19.62 40.62 -13.49
C GLN A 205 20.51 41.60 -12.69
N THR A 206 19.92 42.39 -11.80
CA THR A 206 20.62 43.26 -10.83
C THR A 206 21.36 42.50 -9.70
N GLU A 207 21.02 41.25 -9.45
CA GLU A 207 21.71 40.34 -8.51
C GLU A 207 22.71 39.42 -9.21
N ALA A 208 22.57 39.17 -10.51
CA ALA A 208 23.54 38.41 -11.32
C ALA A 208 24.88 39.16 -11.40
N ASP A 209 24.83 40.49 -11.39
CA ASP A 209 25.96 41.36 -11.07
C ASP A 209 26.21 41.40 -9.55
N LEU A 210 26.44 40.23 -8.93
CA LEU A 210 26.85 40.14 -7.53
C LEU A 210 28.05 41.06 -7.31
N MET A 211 27.96 41.94 -6.32
CA MET A 211 29.10 42.78 -5.94
C MET A 211 30.32 41.87 -5.70
N PRO A 212 31.54 42.25 -6.12
CA PRO A 212 32.74 41.40 -5.96
C PRO A 212 32.96 40.89 -4.51
N THR A 213 32.42 41.62 -3.54
CA THR A 213 32.39 41.28 -2.11
C THR A 213 31.47 40.09 -1.78
N GLU A 214 30.29 40.00 -2.40
CA GLU A 214 29.34 38.90 -2.19
C GLU A 214 29.82 37.60 -2.83
N GLN A 215 30.40 37.66 -4.04
CA GLN A 215 31.02 36.50 -4.66
C GLN A 215 32.22 35.96 -3.86
N ARG A 216 33.00 36.84 -3.23
CA ARG A 216 34.08 36.42 -2.32
C ARG A 216 33.52 35.72 -1.09
N ARG A 217 32.44 36.25 -0.51
CA ARG A 217 31.77 35.68 0.65
C ARG A 217 31.15 34.31 0.35
N LEU A 218 30.50 34.14 -0.80
CA LEU A 218 29.97 32.83 -1.21
C LEU A 218 31.08 31.79 -1.40
N ARG A 219 32.23 32.18 -1.97
CA ARG A 219 33.41 31.29 -2.07
C ARG A 219 33.96 30.89 -0.71
N GLU A 220 33.98 31.81 0.25
CA GLU A 220 34.41 31.53 1.61
C GLU A 220 33.47 30.53 2.30
N LEU A 221 32.16 30.74 2.20
CA LEU A 221 31.15 29.81 2.72
C LEU A 221 31.23 28.43 2.05
N GLU A 222 31.43 28.40 0.72
CA GLU A 222 31.63 27.16 -0.05
C GLU A 222 32.84 26.37 0.47
N ARG A 223 33.96 27.06 0.74
CA ARG A 223 35.16 26.45 1.33
C ARG A 223 34.93 25.95 2.75
N MET A 224 34.23 26.73 3.58
CA MET A 224 33.87 26.30 4.94
C MET A 224 33.03 25.02 4.91
N ALA A 225 32.03 24.94 4.01
CA ALA A 225 31.21 23.74 3.83
C ALA A 225 32.03 22.52 3.39
N ALA A 226 32.91 22.69 2.41
CA ALA A 226 33.78 21.62 1.92
C ALA A 226 34.85 21.18 2.94
N ALA A 227 35.21 22.05 3.89
CA ALA A 227 36.22 21.77 4.91
C ALA A 227 35.67 20.98 6.12
N ILE A 228 34.35 20.88 6.28
CA ILE A 228 33.76 20.10 7.38
C ILE A 228 34.08 18.62 7.16
N SER A 229 34.87 18.07 8.08
CA SER A 229 35.20 16.65 8.07
C SER A 229 34.03 15.80 8.59
N GLU A 230 34.09 14.50 8.31
CA GLU A 230 33.11 13.53 8.79
C GLU A 230 32.98 13.50 10.32
N ALA A 231 34.09 13.70 11.05
CA ALA A 231 34.09 13.76 12.51
C ALA A 231 33.43 15.04 13.05
N GLU A 232 33.42 16.11 12.25
CA GLU A 232 32.80 17.39 12.58
C GLU A 232 31.32 17.44 12.19
N ASP A 233 30.85 16.57 11.28
CA ASP A 233 29.43 16.38 11.02
C ASP A 233 28.77 15.51 12.10
N LYS A 234 28.46 16.16 13.24
CA LYS A 234 27.75 15.51 14.34
C LYS A 234 26.36 15.00 13.95
N LYS A 235 25.70 15.55 12.93
CA LYS A 235 24.39 15.06 12.47
C LYS A 235 24.56 13.68 11.85
N LEU A 236 25.55 13.53 10.96
CA LEU A 236 25.92 12.23 10.40
C LEU A 236 26.36 11.24 11.49
N GLN A 237 27.23 11.66 12.42
CA GLN A 237 27.71 10.79 13.49
C GLN A 237 26.58 10.25 14.37
N GLU A 238 25.63 11.08 14.78
CA GLU A 238 24.45 10.61 15.52
C GLU A 238 23.54 9.74 14.64
N ALA A 239 23.37 10.04 13.35
CA ALA A 239 22.60 9.19 12.44
C ALA A 239 23.20 7.78 12.32
N ILE A 240 24.52 7.66 12.19
CA ILE A 240 25.23 6.37 12.21
C ILE A 240 24.93 5.61 13.50
N ARG A 241 25.00 6.28 14.66
CA ARG A 241 24.67 5.65 15.95
C ARG A 241 23.21 5.20 16.04
N LEU A 242 22.27 6.00 15.52
CA LEU A 242 20.84 5.67 15.49
C LEU A 242 20.58 4.45 14.61
N VAL A 243 21.15 4.41 13.41
CA VAL A 243 21.04 3.26 12.48
C VAL A 243 21.61 2.01 13.15
N ARG A 244 22.82 2.09 13.72
CA ARG A 244 23.43 0.96 14.45
C ARG A 244 22.55 0.43 15.57
N ARG A 245 21.98 1.33 16.38
CA ARG A 245 21.06 0.95 17.47
C ARG A 245 19.83 0.22 16.94
N LEU A 246 19.21 0.71 15.86
CA LEU A 246 18.06 0.07 15.24
C LEU A 246 18.42 -1.32 14.69
N LEU A 247 19.55 -1.44 13.99
CA LEU A 247 20.03 -2.73 13.48
C LEU A 247 20.28 -3.74 14.61
N GLN A 248 20.88 -3.31 15.73
CA GLN A 248 21.09 -4.13 16.93
C GLN A 248 19.77 -4.56 17.59
N GLN A 249 18.76 -3.70 17.57
CA GLN A 249 17.39 -4.02 18.02
C GLN A 249 16.63 -4.92 17.03
N GLY A 250 17.24 -5.23 15.90
CA GLY A 250 16.67 -6.09 14.89
C GLY A 250 15.67 -5.42 13.96
N HIS A 251 15.78 -4.10 13.79
CA HIS A 251 15.02 -3.30 12.85
C HIS A 251 15.78 -3.10 11.54
N ASN A 252 15.05 -2.94 10.42
CA ASN A 252 15.61 -2.57 9.11
C ASN A 252 15.14 -1.15 8.75
N PRO A 253 16.00 -0.11 8.91
CA PRO A 253 15.57 1.27 8.76
C PRO A 253 15.63 1.80 7.31
N VAL A 254 14.67 2.68 7.00
CA VAL A 254 14.72 3.60 5.86
C VAL A 254 15.14 4.98 6.37
N VAL A 255 16.20 5.55 5.80
CA VAL A 255 16.73 6.88 6.12
C VAL A 255 16.31 7.85 5.01
N TRP A 256 15.34 8.71 5.31
CA TRP A 256 14.86 9.72 4.36
C TRP A 256 15.70 10.98 4.41
N CYS A 257 16.32 11.30 3.29
CA CYS A 257 16.98 12.57 3.02
C CYS A 257 16.12 13.41 2.09
N TYR A 258 16.30 14.73 2.08
CA TYR A 258 15.57 15.57 1.12
C TYR A 258 16.32 15.68 -0.21
N TYR A 259 17.62 15.95 -0.16
CA TYR A 259 18.44 16.16 -1.35
C TYR A 259 19.20 14.90 -1.79
N VAL A 260 19.38 14.74 -3.10
CA VAL A 260 20.19 13.66 -3.70
C VAL A 260 21.62 13.67 -3.15
N ASP A 261 22.27 14.84 -3.13
CA ASP A 261 23.64 14.98 -2.62
C ASP A 261 23.76 14.54 -1.15
N THR A 262 22.73 14.81 -0.33
CA THR A 262 22.68 14.35 1.05
C THR A 262 22.47 12.84 1.13
N ALA A 263 21.55 12.28 0.33
CA ALA A 263 21.29 10.84 0.34
C ALA A 263 22.54 10.03 -0.06
N GLU A 264 23.24 10.45 -1.11
CA GLU A 264 24.50 9.83 -1.55
C GLU A 264 25.58 9.96 -0.48
N TYR A 265 25.76 11.15 0.10
CA TYR A 265 26.71 11.38 1.19
C TYR A 265 26.44 10.49 2.39
N VAL A 266 25.19 10.45 2.88
CA VAL A 266 24.79 9.66 4.04
C VAL A 266 24.94 8.16 3.76
N ALA A 267 24.60 7.69 2.56
CA ALA A 267 24.72 6.29 2.18
C ALA A 267 26.19 5.82 2.17
N GLU A 268 27.07 6.56 1.50
CA GLU A 268 28.51 6.26 1.44
C GLU A 268 29.12 6.15 2.85
N LYS A 269 28.75 7.08 3.73
CA LYS A 269 29.27 7.14 5.10
C LYS A 269 28.68 6.08 6.02
N LEU A 270 27.39 5.77 5.88
CA LEU A 270 26.77 4.66 6.58
C LEU A 270 27.38 3.32 6.15
N GLU A 271 27.61 3.12 4.85
CA GLU A 271 28.19 1.88 4.35
C GLU A 271 29.60 1.66 4.91
N ALA A 272 30.46 2.68 4.84
CA ALA A 272 31.80 2.62 5.41
C ALA A 272 31.78 2.36 6.93
N ALA A 273 30.90 3.05 7.66
CA ALA A 273 30.78 2.92 9.11
C ALA A 273 30.19 1.56 9.55
N LEU A 274 29.30 0.97 8.76
CA LEU A 274 28.67 -0.32 9.06
C LEU A 274 29.55 -1.50 8.68
N ALA A 275 30.37 -1.38 7.63
CA ALA A 275 31.31 -2.44 7.23
C ALA A 275 32.25 -2.87 8.37
N ALA A 276 32.63 -1.94 9.25
CA ALA A 276 33.52 -2.21 10.38
C ALA A 276 32.87 -2.97 11.55
N GLU A 277 31.58 -2.73 11.83
CA GLU A 277 30.93 -3.17 13.08
C GLU A 277 29.73 -4.10 12.84
N THR A 278 29.16 -4.11 11.65
CA THR A 278 28.01 -4.94 11.28
C THR A 278 28.18 -5.42 9.83
N PRO A 279 29.12 -6.34 9.55
CA PRO A 279 29.46 -6.75 8.18
C PRO A 279 28.29 -7.40 7.41
N SER A 280 27.29 -7.90 8.13
CA SER A 280 26.06 -8.47 7.57
C SER A 280 24.99 -7.43 7.22
N ALA A 281 25.22 -6.15 7.53
CA ALA A 281 24.32 -5.07 7.18
C ALA A 281 24.71 -4.46 5.83
N ARG A 282 23.74 -4.35 4.92
CA ARG A 282 23.93 -3.74 3.61
C ARG A 282 23.23 -2.38 3.56
N VAL A 283 23.81 -1.45 2.80
CA VAL A 283 23.26 -0.12 2.56
C VAL A 283 22.93 0.01 1.08
N LEU A 284 21.73 0.52 0.77
CA LEU A 284 21.34 0.88 -0.60
C LEU A 284 20.93 2.35 -0.63
N CYS A 285 21.41 3.08 -1.64
CA CYS A 285 20.96 4.45 -1.93
C CYS A 285 20.01 4.45 -3.15
N VAL A 286 18.85 5.09 -3.00
CA VAL A 286 17.88 5.25 -4.10
C VAL A 286 17.40 6.70 -4.16
N THR A 287 17.64 7.36 -5.29
CA THR A 287 17.37 8.80 -5.47
C THR A 287 16.58 9.05 -6.76
N GLY A 288 16.16 10.29 -7.00
CA GLY A 288 15.41 10.70 -8.18
C GLY A 288 16.17 10.58 -9.50
N ARG A 289 17.50 10.45 -9.45
CA ARG A 289 18.38 10.23 -10.61
C ARG A 289 18.17 8.88 -11.30
N LEU A 290 17.59 7.90 -10.61
CA LEU A 290 17.28 6.58 -11.17
C LEU A 290 15.88 6.57 -11.78
N GLY A 291 15.67 5.84 -12.89
CA GLY A 291 14.35 5.67 -13.49
C GLY A 291 13.37 4.89 -12.59
N GLU A 292 12.06 5.09 -12.73
CA GLU A 292 11.05 4.49 -11.83
C GLU A 292 11.11 2.95 -11.77
N GLU A 293 11.23 2.31 -12.94
CA GLU A 293 11.35 0.85 -13.05
C GLU A 293 12.64 0.35 -12.41
N GLU A 294 13.76 1.06 -12.63
CA GLU A 294 15.05 0.73 -12.04
C GLU A 294 15.01 0.84 -10.50
N ARG A 295 14.36 1.88 -9.96
CA ARG A 295 14.15 2.04 -8.51
C ARG A 295 13.38 0.85 -7.94
N ARG A 296 12.29 0.43 -8.59
CA ARG A 296 11.49 -0.72 -8.16
C ARG A 296 12.32 -2.00 -8.12
N LEU A 297 13.02 -2.31 -9.22
CA LEU A 297 13.83 -3.52 -9.34
C LEU A 297 14.97 -3.55 -8.30
N LYS A 298 15.67 -2.44 -8.09
CA LYS A 298 16.74 -2.35 -7.07
C LYS A 298 16.22 -2.58 -5.66
N VAL A 299 15.11 -1.93 -5.29
CA VAL A 299 14.51 -2.09 -3.95
C VAL A 299 13.99 -3.50 -3.74
N GLU A 300 13.35 -4.11 -4.74
CA GLU A 300 12.88 -5.49 -4.66
C GLU A 300 14.03 -6.48 -4.53
N ALA A 301 15.08 -6.35 -5.34
CA ALA A 301 16.28 -7.20 -5.25
C ALA A 301 16.93 -7.08 -3.87
N PHE A 302 17.09 -5.85 -3.38
CA PHE A 302 17.66 -5.57 -2.06
C PHE A 302 16.82 -6.14 -0.90
N MET A 303 15.49 -6.15 -1.03
CA MET A 303 14.61 -6.79 -0.04
C MET A 303 14.70 -8.33 -0.05
N ARG A 304 15.15 -8.94 -1.15
CA ARG A 304 15.36 -10.39 -1.25
C ARG A 304 16.68 -10.83 -0.63
N GLU A 305 17.68 -9.95 -0.55
CA GLU A 305 18.97 -10.27 0.04
C GLU A 305 18.83 -10.63 1.53
N PRO A 306 19.47 -11.73 1.98
CA PRO A 306 19.44 -12.12 3.37
C PRO A 306 20.25 -11.14 4.24
N GLY A 307 19.84 -10.98 5.50
CA GLY A 307 20.55 -10.16 6.47
C GLY A 307 19.92 -8.80 6.74
N ARG A 308 20.68 -7.94 7.41
CA ARG A 308 20.24 -6.61 7.84
C ARG A 308 20.40 -5.62 6.70
N ARG A 309 19.49 -4.66 6.62
CA ARG A 309 19.43 -3.74 5.49
C ARG A 309 19.08 -2.33 5.93
N VAL A 310 19.71 -1.36 5.28
CA VAL A 310 19.46 0.07 5.45
C VAL A 310 19.21 0.66 4.07
N LEU A 311 18.06 1.31 3.90
CA LEU A 311 17.75 2.02 2.66
C LEU A 311 17.88 3.52 2.91
N VAL A 312 18.74 4.20 2.16
CA VAL A 312 18.83 5.66 2.15
C VAL A 312 18.11 6.16 0.91
N ALA A 313 17.14 7.05 1.07
CA ALA A 313 16.32 7.50 -0.05
C ALA A 313 15.90 8.96 0.03
N THR A 314 15.66 9.56 -1.13
CA THR A 314 14.93 10.83 -1.27
C THR A 314 13.42 10.57 -1.40
N ASP A 315 12.60 11.62 -1.47
CA ASP A 315 11.16 11.50 -1.68
C ASP A 315 10.76 10.79 -2.99
N CYS A 316 11.70 10.40 -3.86
CA CYS A 316 11.39 9.58 -5.04
C CYS A 316 10.77 8.21 -4.69
N LEU A 317 10.98 7.72 -3.47
CA LEU A 317 10.37 6.49 -2.92
C LEU A 317 9.17 6.76 -2.01
N SER A 318 8.76 8.01 -1.82
CA SER A 318 7.59 8.35 -0.99
C SER A 318 6.27 7.93 -1.62
N GLU A 319 6.29 7.41 -2.86
CA GLU A 319 5.15 6.95 -3.68
C GLU A 319 5.49 5.67 -4.49
N GLY A 320 4.46 4.91 -4.89
CA GLY A 320 4.59 3.80 -5.85
C GLY A 320 5.23 2.48 -5.38
N ILE A 321 6.10 2.46 -4.36
CA ILE A 321 6.83 1.25 -3.93
C ILE A 321 6.40 0.75 -2.54
N ASN A 322 6.34 -0.58 -2.37
CA ASN A 322 5.96 -1.28 -1.14
C ASN A 322 7.18 -1.62 -0.27
N LEU A 323 7.49 -0.77 0.71
CA LEU A 323 8.65 -0.96 1.60
C LEU A 323 8.33 -1.81 2.84
N GLN A 324 7.06 -1.92 3.23
CA GLN A 324 6.63 -2.60 4.46
C GLN A 324 7.00 -4.08 4.56
N LYS A 325 7.31 -4.74 3.44
CA LYS A 325 7.71 -6.16 3.44
C LYS A 325 9.13 -6.38 3.94
N GLY A 326 10.01 -5.40 3.76
CA GLY A 326 11.45 -5.52 4.05
C GLY A 326 11.98 -4.52 5.07
N PHE A 327 11.22 -3.49 5.40
CA PHE A 327 11.61 -2.42 6.32
C PHE A 327 10.54 -2.27 7.41
N ASP A 328 10.98 -1.87 8.60
CA ASP A 328 10.15 -1.76 9.80
C ASP A 328 10.55 -0.56 10.69
N ALA A 329 11.50 0.24 10.24
CA ALA A 329 11.87 1.49 10.89
C ALA A 329 12.08 2.59 9.86
N VAL A 330 11.84 3.83 10.27
CA VAL A 330 12.02 5.03 9.45
C VAL A 330 12.78 6.07 10.26
N ILE A 331 13.81 6.67 9.67
CA ILE A 331 14.54 7.82 10.20
C ILE A 331 14.37 8.97 9.22
N HIS A 332 13.79 10.07 9.67
CA HIS A 332 13.74 11.30 8.89
C HIS A 332 15.01 12.10 9.14
N TYR A 333 16.06 11.83 8.35
CA TYR A 333 17.34 12.55 8.44
C TYR A 333 17.17 14.04 8.14
N ASP A 334 16.32 14.33 7.14
CA ASP A 334 15.77 15.66 6.91
C ASP A 334 14.26 15.64 7.14
N LEU A 335 13.79 16.49 8.07
CA LEU A 335 12.37 16.65 8.33
C LEU A 335 11.70 17.41 7.17
N PRO A 336 10.64 16.85 6.57
CA PRO A 336 9.86 17.57 5.57
C PRO A 336 9.14 18.75 6.24
N TRP A 337 8.97 19.83 5.49
CA TRP A 337 8.26 21.02 5.95
C TRP A 337 6.75 20.87 5.76
N ASN A 338 6.32 19.88 4.94
CA ASN A 338 4.93 19.47 4.85
C ASN A 338 4.66 18.20 5.71
N PRO A 339 3.80 18.28 6.74
CA PRO A 339 3.40 17.12 7.55
C PRO A 339 2.83 15.94 6.74
N ASN A 340 2.14 16.20 5.63
CA ASN A 340 1.57 15.14 4.80
C ASN A 340 2.66 14.28 4.15
N ARG A 341 3.83 14.86 3.87
CA ARG A 341 4.98 14.08 3.37
C ARG A 341 5.58 13.20 4.45
N LEU A 342 5.65 13.70 5.69
CA LEU A 342 6.06 12.89 6.83
C LEU A 342 5.17 11.65 6.95
N GLU A 343 3.86 11.85 6.83
CA GLU A 343 2.86 10.78 6.84
C GLU A 343 2.99 9.82 5.67
N GLN A 344 3.20 10.31 4.44
CA GLN A 344 3.42 9.48 3.26
C GLN A 344 4.68 8.61 3.41
N ARG A 345 5.79 9.18 3.91
CA ARG A 345 7.06 8.48 4.18
C ARG A 345 6.89 7.38 5.23
N GLU A 346 6.31 7.71 6.39
CA GLU A 346 6.03 6.72 7.44
C GLU A 346 5.07 5.64 6.95
N GLY A 347 4.04 6.06 6.21
CA GLY A 347 3.05 5.19 5.62
C GLY A 347 3.62 4.19 4.64
N ARG A 348 4.86 4.34 4.11
CA ARG A 348 5.52 3.30 3.28
C ARG A 348 5.86 2.04 4.05
N VAL A 349 5.99 2.16 5.37
CA VAL A 349 6.38 1.08 6.28
C VAL A 349 5.26 0.74 7.26
N ASP A 350 4.59 1.75 7.81
CA ASP A 350 3.42 1.62 8.71
C ASP A 350 2.12 1.49 7.90
N ARG A 351 1.91 0.31 7.30
CA ARG A 351 0.69 -0.03 6.54
C ARG A 351 0.31 -1.51 6.69
N TYR A 352 -0.85 -1.87 6.12
CA TYR A 352 -1.30 -3.26 6.04
C TYR A 352 -0.26 -4.16 5.37
N GLY A 353 -0.09 -5.37 5.90
CA GLY A 353 0.88 -6.35 5.40
C GLY A 353 2.30 -6.14 5.92
N GLN A 354 2.52 -5.26 6.91
CA GLN A 354 3.76 -5.19 7.67
C GLN A 354 3.88 -6.43 8.59
N PRO A 355 4.92 -7.26 8.45
CA PRO A 355 5.09 -8.47 9.26
C PRO A 355 5.46 -8.18 10.73
N LYS A 356 6.08 -7.03 11.02
CA LYS A 356 6.43 -6.65 12.40
C LYS A 356 5.21 -6.04 13.12
N PRO A 357 4.95 -6.40 14.39
CA PRO A 357 3.86 -5.79 15.16
C PRO A 357 4.14 -4.33 15.54
N VAL A 358 5.40 -3.89 15.50
CA VAL A 358 5.82 -2.53 15.87
C VAL A 358 6.73 -1.96 14.78
N VAL A 359 6.46 -0.72 14.39
CA VAL A 359 7.30 0.07 13.47
C VAL A 359 7.87 1.27 14.21
N LYS A 360 9.16 1.57 14.03
CA LYS A 360 9.81 2.75 14.62
C LYS A 360 9.79 3.92 13.64
N ALA A 361 9.38 5.10 14.10
CA ALA A 361 9.48 6.34 13.32
C ALA A 361 10.29 7.38 14.08
N VAL A 362 11.50 7.67 13.61
CA VAL A 362 12.46 8.57 14.27
C VAL A 362 12.41 9.94 13.59
N ARG A 363 12.02 10.99 14.33
CA ARG A 363 12.28 12.38 13.93
C ARG A 363 13.68 12.75 14.38
N PHE A 364 14.52 13.17 13.46
CA PHE A 364 15.89 13.55 13.77
C PHE A 364 16.09 15.05 13.54
N TYR A 365 16.52 15.78 14.58
CA TYR A 365 16.61 17.24 14.52
C TYR A 365 17.68 17.85 15.45
N GLY A 366 18.18 19.04 15.12
CA GLY A 366 19.20 19.72 15.92
C GLY A 366 18.59 20.40 17.15
N ARG A 367 19.15 20.17 18.34
CA ARG A 367 18.73 20.85 19.59
C ARG A 367 19.05 22.34 19.55
N ASP A 368 20.16 22.68 18.90
CA ASP A 368 20.72 24.02 18.74
C ASP A 368 20.51 24.58 17.33
N ASN A 369 19.72 23.91 16.49
CA ASN A 369 19.33 24.41 15.17
C ASN A 369 18.01 25.20 15.27
N PRO A 370 18.02 26.54 15.06
CA PRO A 370 16.81 27.35 15.14
C PRO A 370 15.80 27.03 14.04
N VAL A 371 16.25 26.51 12.88
CA VAL A 371 15.39 26.09 11.75
C VAL A 371 14.54 24.89 12.15
N ASP A 372 15.17 23.80 12.60
CA ASP A 372 14.45 22.61 13.04
C ASP A 372 13.50 22.90 14.19
N GLY A 373 13.94 23.72 15.16
CA GLY A 373 13.11 24.13 16.28
C GLY A 373 11.87 24.90 15.85
N ALA A 374 11.96 25.77 14.84
CA ALA A 374 10.80 26.48 14.28
C ALA A 374 9.84 25.50 13.59
N ILE A 375 10.35 24.61 12.74
CA ILE A 375 9.54 23.64 11.98
C ILE A 375 8.76 22.71 12.93
N ILE A 376 9.43 22.17 13.94
CA ILE A 376 8.80 21.26 14.91
C ILE A 376 7.67 21.95 15.66
N ARG A 377 7.93 23.15 16.19
CA ARG A 377 6.95 23.91 16.98
C ARG A 377 5.78 24.44 16.15
N VAL A 378 6.05 24.89 14.92
CA VAL A 378 5.03 25.53 14.08
C VAL A 378 4.20 24.50 13.34
N LEU A 379 4.81 23.42 12.84
CA LEU A 379 4.17 22.50 11.89
C LEU A 379 3.99 21.09 12.46
N LEU A 380 5.07 20.43 12.90
CA LEU A 380 5.01 18.98 13.15
C LEU A 380 4.25 18.60 14.42
N ASP A 381 4.37 19.37 15.50
CA ASP A 381 3.67 19.04 16.75
C ASP A 381 2.16 19.28 16.63
N LYS A 382 1.74 20.33 15.90
CA LYS A 382 0.33 20.59 15.62
C LYS A 382 -0.28 19.53 14.70
N ALA A 383 0.44 19.13 13.66
CA ALA A 383 0.00 18.05 12.77
C ALA A 383 -0.23 16.73 13.53
N ARG A 384 0.64 16.40 14.49
CA ARG A 384 0.50 15.19 15.32
C ARG A 384 -0.74 15.22 16.21
N GLU A 385 -1.05 16.37 16.79
CA GLU A 385 -2.26 16.57 17.57
C GLU A 385 -3.51 16.31 16.71
N ILE A 386 -3.58 16.97 15.55
CA ILE A 386 -4.70 16.83 14.61
C ILE A 386 -4.83 15.39 14.10
N ARG A 387 -3.71 14.73 13.80
CA ARG A 387 -3.70 13.33 13.41
C ARG A 387 -4.27 12.40 14.49
N ARG A 388 -3.91 12.60 15.76
CA ARG A 388 -4.47 11.79 16.86
C ARG A 388 -5.99 11.91 16.93
N ILE A 389 -6.53 13.07 16.56
CA ILE A 389 -7.98 13.33 16.53
C ILE A 389 -8.62 12.70 15.30
N LEU A 390 -8.00 12.84 14.12
CA LEU A 390 -8.56 12.44 12.83
C LEU A 390 -8.31 10.97 12.46
N GLY A 391 -7.27 10.34 13.01
CA GLY A 391 -6.89 8.95 12.73
C GLY A 391 -6.36 8.69 11.31
N THR A 392 -6.21 9.72 10.48
CA THR A 392 -5.81 9.64 9.06
C THR A 392 -5.00 10.88 8.64
N HIS A 393 -5.04 11.25 7.35
CA HIS A 393 -4.39 12.44 6.76
C HIS A 393 -4.70 13.73 7.52
N VAL A 394 -3.71 14.61 7.59
CA VAL A 394 -3.78 15.91 8.25
C VAL A 394 -4.14 16.97 7.20
N PRO A 395 -5.29 17.66 7.29
CA PRO A 395 -5.61 18.74 6.35
C PRO A 395 -4.67 19.91 6.64
N VAL A 396 -3.61 20.12 5.87
CA VAL A 396 -2.65 21.21 6.13
C VAL A 396 -3.13 22.47 5.38
N PRO A 397 -3.11 23.67 5.99
CA PRO A 397 -3.48 24.90 5.31
C PRO A 397 -2.64 25.10 4.05
N GLU A 398 -3.30 25.31 2.92
CA GLU A 398 -2.63 25.40 1.62
C GLU A 398 -1.93 26.72 1.33
N GLU A 399 -2.02 27.69 2.24
CA GLU A 399 -1.34 28.95 2.08
C GLU A 399 0.15 28.77 2.40
N GLU A 400 0.88 28.22 1.43
CA GLU A 400 2.34 28.13 1.43
C GLU A 400 2.98 29.47 1.79
N ARG A 401 2.32 30.55 1.36
CA ARG A 401 2.66 31.95 1.70
C ARG A 401 2.69 32.18 3.20
N LEU A 402 1.63 31.80 3.91
CA LEU A 402 1.54 31.96 5.37
C LEU A 402 2.57 31.10 6.08
N ILE A 403 2.82 29.87 5.61
CA ILE A 403 3.84 28.99 6.18
C ILE A 403 5.25 29.58 5.99
N MET A 404 5.57 30.03 4.78
CA MET A 404 6.85 30.70 4.51
C MET A 404 7.00 31.98 5.34
N GLU A 405 5.97 32.82 5.41
CA GLU A 405 5.95 34.02 6.24
C GLU A 405 6.19 33.68 7.71
N ALA A 406 5.45 32.72 8.25
CA ALA A 406 5.62 32.28 9.62
C ALA A 406 7.03 31.76 9.90
N LEU A 407 7.63 30.99 8.98
CA LEU A 407 9.01 30.50 9.10
C LEU A 407 10.02 31.65 9.02
N VAL A 408 9.90 32.58 8.07
CA VAL A 408 10.79 33.75 7.95
C VAL A 408 10.71 34.62 9.21
N HIS A 409 9.50 34.90 9.69
CA HIS A 409 9.28 35.69 10.90
C HIS A 409 9.88 35.00 12.13
N ALA A 410 9.64 33.68 12.28
CA ALA A 410 10.19 32.89 13.37
C ALA A 410 11.73 32.83 13.34
N LEU A 411 12.33 32.78 12.15
CA LEU A 411 13.77 32.59 11.97
C LEU A 411 14.58 33.88 11.97
N PHE A 412 14.12 34.96 11.34
CA PHE A 412 14.96 36.13 11.05
C PHE A 412 14.55 37.42 11.78
N LEU A 413 13.27 37.57 12.12
CA LEU A 413 12.72 38.84 12.57
C LEU A 413 12.55 38.93 14.09
N GLY A 414 12.49 37.80 14.82
CA GLY A 414 12.58 37.76 16.29
C GLY A 414 11.46 38.51 17.03
N ARG A 415 11.42 38.38 18.37
CA ARG A 415 10.33 38.90 19.21
C ARG A 415 10.19 40.44 19.24
N GLU A 416 11.24 41.21 18.98
CA GLU A 416 11.20 42.68 19.16
C GLU A 416 10.30 43.43 18.16
N GLN A 417 10.10 42.89 16.95
CA GLN A 417 9.07 43.41 16.04
C GLN A 417 7.67 42.88 16.34
N ILE A 418 7.58 41.68 16.93
CA ILE A 418 6.31 41.12 17.42
C ILE A 418 5.72 42.09 18.47
N TYR A 419 6.55 42.66 19.35
CA TYR A 419 6.08 43.64 20.35
C TYR A 419 5.73 45.03 19.78
N ARG A 420 6.29 45.47 18.66
CA ARG A 420 5.85 46.73 18.00
C ARG A 420 4.52 46.61 17.26
N GLN A 421 4.05 45.38 17.01
CA GLN A 421 2.71 45.07 16.50
C GLN A 421 1.74 44.56 17.57
N LEU A 422 2.16 44.45 18.85
CA LEU A 422 1.30 44.04 19.97
C LEU A 422 0.29 45.10 20.42
N THR A 423 -0.20 45.90 19.48
CA THR A 423 -1.50 46.57 19.61
C THR A 423 -2.67 45.73 19.09
N LEU A 424 -2.46 44.54 18.50
CA LEU A 424 -3.55 43.61 18.16
C LEU A 424 -3.09 42.14 18.26
N LEU A 425 -4.02 41.24 18.57
CA LEU A 425 -3.87 39.79 18.76
C LEU A 425 -3.42 38.97 17.51
N GLU A 426 -2.79 39.59 16.51
CA GLU A 426 -2.63 39.04 15.16
C GLU A 426 -1.16 38.85 14.78
N GLY A 427 -0.63 37.65 15.03
CA GLY A 427 0.63 37.18 14.44
C GLY A 427 0.37 35.98 13.51
N PRO A 428 1.27 35.69 12.55
CA PRO A 428 1.02 34.69 11.51
C PRO A 428 0.96 33.24 12.03
N VAL A 429 1.63 32.92 13.15
CA VAL A 429 1.66 31.55 13.69
C VAL A 429 0.31 31.15 14.35
N PRO A 430 -0.28 31.93 15.29
CA PRO A 430 -1.61 31.65 15.81
C PRO A 430 -2.71 31.57 14.73
N GLU A 431 -2.62 32.39 13.69
CA GLU A 431 -3.56 32.38 12.56
C GLU A 431 -3.52 31.05 11.79
N ILE A 432 -2.31 30.55 11.48
CA ILE A 432 -2.13 29.23 10.85
C ILE A 432 -2.73 28.14 11.72
N HIS A 433 -2.44 28.13 13.03
CA HIS A 433 -2.97 27.11 13.94
C HIS A 433 -4.49 27.13 14.03
N ARG A 434 -5.10 28.32 14.10
CA ARG A 434 -6.57 28.49 14.10
C ARG A 434 -7.19 27.98 12.80
N LYS A 435 -6.64 28.35 11.65
CA LYS A 435 -7.12 27.88 10.34
C LYS A 435 -7.02 26.37 10.21
N TRP A 436 -5.90 25.81 10.65
CA TRP A 436 -5.66 24.38 10.65
C TRP A 436 -6.66 23.59 11.52
N GLU A 437 -7.00 24.11 12.71
CA GLU A 437 -8.03 23.52 13.57
C GLU A 437 -9.42 23.56 12.92
N LEU A 438 -9.77 24.66 12.26
CA LEU A 438 -11.05 24.79 11.54
C LEU A 438 -11.13 23.78 10.39
N ASP A 439 -10.05 23.63 9.61
CA ASP A 439 -10.00 22.66 8.51
C ASP A 439 -10.07 21.21 9.04
N ALA A 440 -9.41 20.91 10.16
CA ALA A 440 -9.52 19.62 10.83
C ALA A 440 -10.95 19.33 11.36
N GLN A 441 -11.64 20.34 11.90
CA GLN A 441 -13.03 20.18 12.34
C GLN A 441 -13.99 19.93 11.18
N ARG A 442 -13.89 20.73 10.10
CA ARG A 442 -14.68 20.55 8.87
C ARG A 442 -14.48 19.15 8.29
N GLU A 443 -13.24 18.69 8.26
CA GLU A 443 -12.89 17.37 7.76
C GLU A 443 -13.52 16.25 8.62
N ARG A 444 -13.52 16.41 9.94
CA ARG A 444 -14.18 15.46 10.85
C ARG A 444 -15.70 15.40 10.60
N GLU A 445 -16.35 16.53 10.43
CA GLU A 445 -17.79 16.63 10.16
C GLU A 445 -18.16 16.03 8.79
N SER A 446 -17.40 16.38 7.74
CA SER A 446 -17.48 15.81 6.40
C SER A 446 -17.43 14.27 6.44
N ARG A 447 -16.47 13.69 7.19
CA ARG A 447 -16.31 12.23 7.30
C ARG A 447 -17.49 11.54 7.96
N THR A 448 -18.04 12.08 9.04
CA THR A 448 -19.26 11.52 9.65
C THR A 448 -20.44 11.50 8.66
N ARG A 449 -20.43 12.38 7.65
CA ARG A 449 -21.48 12.46 6.63
C ARG A 449 -21.29 11.47 5.49
N PHE A 450 -20.04 11.05 5.21
CA PHE A 450 -19.69 10.10 4.14
C PHE A 450 -19.41 8.67 4.63
N ALA A 451 -19.43 8.42 5.93
CA ALA A 451 -19.27 7.08 6.49
C ALA A 451 -20.38 6.15 5.97
N GLN A 452 -20.00 5.19 5.12
CA GLN A 452 -20.93 4.20 4.57
C GLN A 452 -21.37 3.21 5.66
N HIS A 453 -22.37 3.60 6.45
CA HIS A 453 -23.06 2.69 7.39
C HIS A 453 -24.16 1.85 6.72
N ALA A 454 -24.39 2.01 5.41
CA ALA A 454 -25.43 1.30 4.68
C ALA A 454 -25.20 -0.22 4.66
N LEU A 455 -23.95 -0.63 4.40
CA LEU A 455 -23.58 -2.04 4.34
C LEU A 455 -23.20 -2.55 5.73
N LYS A 456 -24.07 -3.35 6.35
CA LYS A 456 -23.76 -3.97 7.65
C LYS A 456 -22.70 -5.06 7.47
N PRO A 457 -21.51 -4.96 8.10
CA PRO A 457 -20.42 -5.92 7.91
C PRO A 457 -20.83 -7.36 8.19
N ASP A 458 -21.72 -7.60 9.15
CA ASP A 458 -22.19 -8.95 9.48
C ASP A 458 -22.99 -9.61 8.34
N ILE A 459 -23.73 -8.82 7.54
CA ILE A 459 -24.46 -9.34 6.37
C ILE A 459 -23.45 -9.81 5.32
N VAL A 460 -22.48 -8.96 4.98
CA VAL A 460 -21.46 -9.32 3.98
C VAL A 460 -20.58 -10.46 4.45
N ARG A 461 -20.21 -10.46 5.74
CA ARG A 461 -19.39 -11.53 6.32
C ARG A 461 -20.06 -12.89 6.18
N ARG A 462 -21.36 -12.99 6.47
CA ARG A 462 -22.10 -14.25 6.30
C ARG A 462 -22.04 -14.75 4.86
N GLU A 463 -22.26 -13.86 3.88
CA GLU A 463 -22.22 -14.26 2.47
C GLU A 463 -20.79 -14.58 2.00
N LEU A 464 -19.79 -13.89 2.55
CA LEU A 464 -18.37 -14.19 2.31
C LEU A 464 -17.97 -15.54 2.89
N GLU A 465 -18.31 -15.84 4.14
CA GLU A 465 -18.07 -17.12 4.80
C GLU A 465 -18.74 -18.28 4.04
N ALA A 466 -19.99 -18.10 3.59
CA ALA A 466 -20.69 -19.08 2.76
C ALA A 466 -20.01 -19.28 1.39
N THR A 467 -19.43 -18.23 0.83
CA THR A 467 -18.67 -18.31 -0.44
C THR A 467 -17.31 -18.98 -0.23
N ASP A 468 -16.63 -18.71 0.88
CA ASP A 468 -15.34 -19.32 1.23
C ASP A 468 -15.47 -20.82 1.49
N GLN A 469 -16.59 -21.29 2.06
CA GLN A 469 -16.88 -22.74 2.17
C GLN A 469 -16.95 -23.45 0.82
N VAL A 470 -17.40 -22.77 -0.22
CA VAL A 470 -17.49 -23.34 -1.58
C VAL A 470 -16.17 -23.22 -2.33
N LEU A 471 -15.52 -22.05 -2.24
CA LEU A 471 -14.31 -21.75 -3.01
C LEU A 471 -13.01 -22.23 -2.33
N GLY A 472 -13.08 -22.69 -1.09
CA GLY A 472 -11.95 -23.15 -0.29
C GLY A 472 -11.33 -22.05 0.58
N ASP A 473 -11.04 -22.42 1.83
CA ASP A 473 -10.37 -21.60 2.85
C ASP A 473 -8.84 -21.84 2.87
N PRO A 474 -8.06 -21.13 3.70
CA PRO A 474 -6.62 -21.36 3.79
C PRO A 474 -6.23 -22.80 4.17
N ASP A 475 -7.05 -23.48 4.96
CA ASP A 475 -6.82 -24.89 5.34
C ASP A 475 -7.02 -25.83 4.14
N ALA A 476 -8.00 -25.56 3.29
CA ALA A 476 -8.21 -26.26 2.03
C ALA A 476 -7.01 -26.07 1.08
N VAL A 477 -6.48 -24.85 0.98
CA VAL A 477 -5.26 -24.58 0.17
C VAL A 477 -4.05 -25.34 0.74
N ARG A 478 -3.87 -25.34 2.07
CA ARG A 478 -2.81 -26.11 2.73
C ARG A 478 -2.93 -27.59 2.39
N ASN A 479 -4.09 -28.17 2.63
CA ASN A 479 -4.34 -29.60 2.39
C ASN A 479 -4.14 -29.96 0.92
N PHE A 480 -4.61 -29.10 0.00
CA PHE A 480 -4.40 -29.25 -1.43
C PHE A 480 -2.91 -29.28 -1.78
N VAL A 481 -2.12 -28.29 -1.38
CA VAL A 481 -0.68 -28.22 -1.69
C VAL A 481 0.08 -29.39 -1.08
N LEU A 482 -0.19 -29.73 0.19
CA LEU A 482 0.50 -30.83 0.89
C LEU A 482 0.15 -32.21 0.34
N THR A 483 -1.04 -32.38 -0.23
CA THR A 483 -1.43 -33.63 -0.92
C THR A 483 -0.86 -33.67 -2.33
N ALA A 484 -0.95 -32.56 -3.06
CA ALA A 484 -0.44 -32.42 -4.42
C ALA A 484 1.07 -32.66 -4.51
N ARG A 485 1.83 -32.28 -3.48
CA ARG A 485 3.30 -32.42 -3.46
C ARG A 485 3.76 -33.86 -3.76
N GLN A 486 3.04 -34.87 -3.25
CA GLN A 486 3.40 -36.27 -3.45
C GLN A 486 3.19 -36.69 -4.91
N LYS A 487 2.16 -36.14 -5.56
CA LYS A 487 1.81 -36.43 -6.95
C LYS A 487 2.79 -35.80 -7.93
N VAL A 488 3.31 -34.61 -7.61
CA VAL A 488 4.26 -33.90 -8.48
C VAL A 488 5.71 -34.05 -8.05
N GLY A 489 6.01 -34.91 -7.07
CA GLY A 489 7.37 -35.13 -6.57
C GLY A 489 8.01 -33.91 -5.88
N LEU A 490 7.21 -32.96 -5.38
CA LEU A 490 7.70 -31.76 -4.70
C LEU A 490 8.02 -32.05 -3.23
N GLN A 491 9.24 -31.71 -2.81
CA GLN A 491 9.67 -31.89 -1.43
C GLN A 491 9.28 -30.68 -0.57
N VAL A 492 8.41 -30.92 0.40
CA VAL A 492 7.95 -29.91 1.37
C VAL A 492 8.12 -30.48 2.77
N GLY A 493 8.56 -29.71 3.75
CA GLY A 493 8.69 -30.14 5.14
C GLY A 493 8.35 -29.03 6.13
N PRO A 494 7.95 -29.35 7.37
CA PRO A 494 7.74 -28.33 8.40
C PRO A 494 9.07 -27.67 8.79
N ARG A 495 9.06 -26.35 9.03
CA ARG A 495 10.26 -25.57 9.37
C ARG A 495 10.29 -25.19 10.86
N GLY A 496 11.02 -25.97 11.65
CA GLY A 496 11.32 -25.65 13.05
C GLY A 496 10.11 -25.75 14.00
N ARG A 497 10.09 -24.93 15.06
CA ARG A 497 9.04 -24.91 16.12
C ARG A 497 7.83 -24.02 15.81
N TYR A 498 7.83 -23.29 14.68
CA TYR A 498 6.72 -22.40 14.32
C TYR A 498 5.56 -23.22 13.74
N ALA A 499 4.37 -23.08 14.31
CA ALA A 499 3.16 -23.71 13.78
C ALA A 499 2.84 -23.11 12.39
N ASP A 500 2.57 -23.97 11.41
CA ASP A 500 2.19 -23.64 10.03
C ASP A 500 3.23 -22.86 9.18
N VAL A 501 4.53 -23.10 9.40
CA VAL A 501 5.59 -22.67 8.49
C VAL A 501 6.23 -23.89 7.83
N TRP A 502 6.32 -23.87 6.51
CA TRP A 502 6.82 -24.98 5.68
C TRP A 502 8.01 -24.53 4.83
N GLU A 503 8.89 -25.46 4.50
CA GLU A 503 10.06 -25.29 3.65
C GLU A 503 9.90 -26.20 2.43
N VAL A 504 9.91 -25.60 1.24
CA VAL A 504 9.90 -26.27 -0.06
C VAL A 504 11.33 -26.27 -0.60
N ILE A 505 11.84 -27.43 -1.01
CA ILE A 505 13.20 -27.55 -1.55
C ILE A 505 13.14 -27.22 -3.04
N THR A 506 13.90 -26.20 -3.46
CA THR A 506 13.93 -25.66 -4.83
C THR A 506 15.30 -25.81 -5.50
N GLU A 507 16.18 -26.65 -4.95
CA GLU A 507 17.46 -27.02 -5.58
C GLU A 507 17.21 -27.81 -6.87
N GLU A 508 17.99 -27.56 -7.93
CA GLU A 508 17.79 -28.20 -9.24
C GLU A 508 17.75 -29.73 -9.15
N ALA A 509 18.60 -30.32 -8.29
CA ALA A 509 18.62 -31.77 -8.05
C ALA A 509 17.32 -32.32 -7.45
N ALA A 510 16.64 -31.54 -6.61
CA ALA A 510 15.36 -31.92 -6.00
C ALA A 510 14.16 -31.72 -6.93
N LEU A 511 14.31 -30.91 -7.98
CA LEU A 511 13.24 -30.57 -8.92
C LEU A 511 13.19 -31.49 -10.15
N VAL A 512 14.15 -32.42 -10.31
CA VAL A 512 14.21 -33.32 -11.48
C VAL A 512 12.91 -34.10 -11.70
N SER A 513 12.25 -34.54 -10.63
CA SER A 513 10.96 -35.26 -10.70
C SER A 513 9.74 -34.35 -10.82
N VAL A 514 9.91 -33.03 -10.68
CA VAL A 514 8.82 -32.06 -10.70
C VAL A 514 8.48 -31.69 -12.15
N PRO A 515 7.20 -31.68 -12.57
CA PRO A 515 6.82 -31.30 -13.92
C PRO A 515 7.24 -29.87 -14.28
N ALA A 516 7.70 -29.66 -15.53
CA ALA A 516 8.20 -28.35 -15.98
C ALA A 516 7.20 -27.21 -15.75
N ALA A 517 5.91 -27.42 -16.02
CA ALA A 517 4.86 -26.41 -15.79
C ALA A 517 4.80 -25.94 -14.32
N VAL A 518 5.03 -26.85 -13.37
CA VAL A 518 5.07 -26.54 -11.93
C VAL A 518 6.41 -25.89 -11.55
N GLN A 519 7.53 -26.35 -12.11
CA GLN A 519 8.85 -25.74 -11.88
C GLN A 519 8.89 -24.26 -12.29
N HIS A 520 8.27 -23.89 -13.42
CA HIS A 520 8.24 -22.50 -13.90
C HIS A 520 7.50 -21.55 -12.95
N ALA A 521 6.60 -22.08 -12.13
CA ALA A 521 5.84 -21.33 -11.14
C ALA A 521 6.55 -21.25 -9.77
N LEU A 522 7.65 -21.99 -9.58
CA LEU A 522 8.49 -21.87 -8.39
C LEU A 522 9.35 -20.59 -8.46
N PRO A 523 9.63 -19.97 -7.30
CA PRO A 523 10.49 -18.80 -7.26
C PRO A 523 11.93 -19.15 -7.68
N ARG A 524 12.45 -18.48 -8.71
CA ARG A 524 13.76 -18.76 -9.32
C ARG A 524 14.97 -18.31 -8.46
N ASP A 525 14.77 -17.40 -7.52
CA ASP A 525 15.85 -16.69 -6.79
C ASP A 525 16.11 -17.20 -5.36
N ARG A 526 15.62 -18.37 -4.96
CA ARG A 526 15.78 -18.83 -3.57
C ARG A 526 17.00 -19.73 -3.43
N SER A 527 17.68 -19.59 -2.30
CA SER A 527 18.92 -20.27 -1.86
C SER A 527 18.78 -21.80 -1.73
N GLY A 528 18.15 -22.46 -2.70
CA GLY A 528 17.72 -23.86 -2.65
C GLY A 528 16.45 -24.11 -1.82
N ARG A 529 15.93 -23.11 -1.11
CA ARG A 529 14.83 -23.30 -0.14
C ARG A 529 13.81 -22.16 -0.17
N TRP A 530 12.55 -22.52 -0.31
CA TRP A 530 11.40 -21.63 -0.30
C TRP A 530 10.56 -21.81 0.96
N VAL A 531 10.51 -20.77 1.80
CA VAL A 531 9.73 -20.76 3.03
C VAL A 531 8.33 -20.21 2.75
N ILE A 532 7.32 -20.98 3.12
CA ILE A 532 5.90 -20.69 2.86
C ILE A 532 5.06 -20.82 4.13
N THR A 533 3.88 -20.21 4.12
CA THR A 533 2.84 -20.37 5.15
C THR A 533 1.45 -20.23 4.54
N PHE A 534 0.45 -20.81 5.18
CA PHE A 534 -0.96 -20.67 4.80
C PHE A 534 -1.73 -19.78 5.79
N THR A 535 -1.03 -19.16 6.75
CA THR A 535 -1.62 -18.26 7.75
C THR A 535 -1.32 -16.79 7.43
N SER A 536 -2.30 -15.94 7.75
CA SER A 536 -2.18 -14.49 7.72
C SER A 536 -2.51 -13.95 9.11
N PRO A 537 -1.71 -13.03 9.70
CA PRO A 537 -0.56 -12.33 9.10
C PRO A 537 0.65 -13.24 8.82
N THR A 538 1.31 -13.03 7.68
CA THR A 538 2.45 -13.84 7.26
C THR A 538 3.64 -13.68 8.22
N PRO A 539 4.18 -14.77 8.79
CA PRO A 539 5.41 -14.73 9.57
C PRO A 539 6.60 -14.16 8.77
N GLU A 540 7.53 -13.50 9.47
CA GLU A 540 8.71 -12.90 8.85
C GLU A 540 9.56 -13.93 8.08
N GLY A 541 9.90 -13.60 6.84
CA GLY A 541 10.69 -14.48 5.96
C GLY A 541 9.93 -15.64 5.32
N ALA A 542 8.64 -15.82 5.63
CA ALA A 542 7.75 -16.74 4.93
C ALA A 542 6.93 -15.99 3.87
N GLU A 543 6.52 -16.71 2.82
CA GLU A 543 5.56 -16.20 1.85
C GLU A 543 4.18 -16.84 2.06
N TYR A 544 3.13 -16.01 2.00
CA TYR A 544 1.76 -16.50 2.11
C TYR A 544 1.29 -17.15 0.81
N LEU A 545 0.94 -18.44 0.89
CA LEU A 545 0.32 -19.20 -0.18
C LEU A 545 -1.20 -19.19 -0.03
N GLY A 546 -1.84 -18.15 -0.57
CA GLY A 546 -3.28 -18.13 -0.76
C GLY A 546 -3.73 -18.83 -2.05
N ARG A 547 -5.05 -19.04 -2.19
CA ARG A 547 -5.68 -19.63 -3.39
C ARG A 547 -5.23 -18.99 -4.71
N ASN A 548 -5.08 -17.67 -4.73
CA ASN A 548 -4.73 -16.90 -5.93
C ASN A 548 -3.22 -16.76 -6.15
N HIS A 549 -2.39 -17.40 -5.31
CA HIS A 549 -0.94 -17.33 -5.47
C HIS A 549 -0.53 -18.02 -6.79
N PRO A 550 0.37 -17.42 -7.61
CA PRO A 550 0.72 -17.96 -8.92
C PRO A 550 1.11 -19.44 -8.92
N PHE A 551 1.89 -19.87 -7.93
CA PHE A 551 2.25 -21.29 -7.74
C PHE A 551 1.03 -22.19 -7.46
N VAL A 552 0.10 -21.78 -6.60
CA VAL A 552 -1.10 -22.57 -6.26
C VAL A 552 -1.98 -22.72 -7.49
N THR A 553 -2.18 -21.62 -8.23
CA THR A 553 -2.93 -21.61 -9.49
C THR A 553 -2.29 -22.52 -10.55
N ALA A 554 -0.96 -22.44 -10.73
CA ALA A 554 -0.23 -23.27 -11.68
C ALA A 554 -0.31 -24.77 -11.32
N LEU A 555 -0.17 -25.09 -10.03
CA LEU A 555 -0.29 -26.46 -9.53
C LEU A 555 -1.71 -27.01 -9.74
N ALA A 556 -2.74 -26.24 -9.39
CA ALA A 556 -4.15 -26.62 -9.61
C ALA A 556 -4.46 -26.83 -11.09
N ARG A 557 -4.02 -25.89 -11.94
CA ARG A 557 -4.20 -25.98 -13.39
C ARG A 557 -3.52 -27.22 -13.97
N TYR A 558 -2.27 -27.47 -13.61
CA TYR A 558 -1.53 -28.64 -14.07
C TYR A 558 -2.25 -29.95 -13.71
N LEU A 559 -2.65 -30.10 -12.44
CA LEU A 559 -3.35 -31.32 -12.00
C LEU A 559 -4.71 -31.50 -12.69
N PHE A 560 -5.42 -30.40 -12.95
CA PHE A 560 -6.70 -30.43 -13.65
C PHE A 560 -6.56 -30.80 -15.13
N GLU A 561 -5.59 -30.22 -15.83
CA GLU A 561 -5.26 -30.56 -17.22
C GLU A 561 -4.88 -32.05 -17.35
N GLN A 562 -4.02 -32.55 -16.45
CA GLN A 562 -3.66 -33.98 -16.44
C GLN A 562 -4.86 -34.90 -16.20
N ALA A 563 -5.79 -34.52 -15.31
CA ALA A 563 -7.00 -35.29 -15.04
C ALA A 563 -7.98 -35.33 -16.24
N LEU A 564 -7.95 -34.33 -17.12
CA LEU A 564 -8.80 -34.23 -18.30
C LEU A 564 -8.21 -34.93 -19.53
N GLU A 565 -6.91 -34.76 -19.77
CA GLU A 565 -6.23 -35.35 -20.94
C GLU A 565 -6.12 -36.88 -20.84
N GLY A 566 -6.02 -37.43 -19.62
CA GLY A 566 -6.04 -38.88 -19.41
C GLY A 566 -4.80 -39.61 -19.93
N ASN A 567 -3.66 -38.92 -20.06
CA ASN A 567 -2.43 -39.41 -20.70
C ASN A 567 -1.69 -40.56 -19.97
N GLY A 568 -2.34 -41.27 -19.04
CA GLY A 568 -1.78 -42.49 -18.43
C GLY A 568 -0.64 -42.30 -17.43
N VAL A 569 -0.29 -41.06 -17.07
CA VAL A 569 0.64 -40.78 -15.97
C VAL A 569 -0.17 -40.67 -14.66
N ASP A 570 0.16 -41.52 -13.69
CA ASP A 570 -0.60 -41.87 -12.46
C ASP A 570 -0.90 -40.73 -11.46
N HIS A 571 -0.78 -39.46 -11.85
CA HIS A 571 -0.74 -38.35 -10.90
C HIS A 571 -2.13 -37.80 -10.55
N SER A 572 -3.11 -37.78 -11.46
CA SER A 572 -4.44 -37.22 -11.20
C SER A 572 -5.54 -37.92 -11.99
N ALA A 573 -6.71 -38.12 -11.37
CA ALA A 573 -7.87 -38.74 -12.00
C ALA A 573 -9.14 -37.99 -11.59
N ARG A 574 -10.14 -38.00 -12.48
CA ARG A 574 -11.49 -37.46 -12.20
C ARG A 574 -12.37 -38.45 -11.44
N ALA A 575 -12.00 -39.72 -11.40
CA ALA A 575 -12.68 -40.74 -10.64
C ALA A 575 -11.71 -41.39 -9.65
N GLY A 576 -12.16 -41.59 -8.42
CA GLY A 576 -11.39 -42.23 -7.37
C GLY A 576 -12.28 -43.07 -6.47
N ALA A 577 -11.66 -44.01 -5.77
CA ALA A 577 -12.29 -44.80 -4.73
C ALA A 577 -11.32 -44.99 -3.57
N ILE A 578 -11.80 -44.87 -2.34
CA ILE A 578 -11.09 -45.17 -1.09
C ILE A 578 -11.95 -46.02 -0.15
N ARG A 579 -11.29 -46.85 0.67
CA ARG A 579 -11.92 -47.48 1.85
C ARG A 579 -11.76 -46.57 3.05
N THR A 580 -12.83 -46.30 3.78
CA THR A 580 -12.79 -45.38 4.93
C THR A 580 -13.81 -45.77 6.00
N ARG A 581 -13.57 -45.35 7.24
CA ARG A 581 -14.52 -45.45 8.35
C ARG A 581 -15.47 -44.26 8.43
N ALA A 582 -15.28 -43.24 7.58
CA ALA A 582 -16.09 -42.03 7.59
C ALA A 582 -17.56 -42.26 7.19
N VAL A 583 -17.86 -43.38 6.53
CA VAL A 583 -19.21 -43.73 6.07
C VAL A 583 -19.57 -45.16 6.49
N GLY A 584 -20.86 -45.40 6.76
CA GLY A 584 -21.40 -46.74 7.05
C GLY A 584 -21.97 -47.47 5.83
N HIS A 585 -22.06 -46.80 4.69
CA HIS A 585 -22.57 -47.34 3.42
C HIS A 585 -21.71 -46.85 2.26
N LEU A 586 -21.68 -47.59 1.15
CA LEU A 586 -21.02 -47.13 -0.06
C LEU A 586 -21.61 -45.79 -0.50
N THR A 587 -20.77 -44.76 -0.51
CA THR A 587 -21.20 -43.38 -0.75
C THR A 587 -20.40 -42.80 -1.90
N ALA A 588 -21.10 -42.37 -2.96
CA ALA A 588 -20.52 -41.66 -4.08
C ALA A 588 -20.61 -40.14 -3.82
N LEU A 589 -19.47 -39.46 -3.77
CA LEU A 589 -19.40 -38.00 -3.77
C LEU A 589 -19.20 -37.52 -5.20
N LEU A 590 -20.09 -36.65 -5.65
CA LEU A 590 -20.11 -36.11 -7.00
C LEU A 590 -19.74 -34.62 -6.94
N LEU A 591 -18.72 -34.26 -7.72
CA LEU A 591 -18.36 -32.87 -7.96
C LEU A 591 -19.10 -32.40 -9.20
N LEU A 592 -20.14 -31.60 -9.02
CA LEU A 592 -21.00 -31.10 -10.08
C LEU A 592 -20.64 -29.66 -10.46
N ARG A 593 -20.84 -29.31 -11.73
CA ARG A 593 -20.87 -27.94 -12.24
C ARG A 593 -22.30 -27.57 -12.64
N PRO A 594 -23.14 -27.10 -11.69
CA PRO A 594 -24.42 -26.51 -12.03
C PRO A 594 -24.25 -25.14 -12.67
N ARG A 595 -25.22 -24.80 -13.51
CA ARG A 595 -25.34 -23.50 -14.17
C ARG A 595 -26.62 -22.83 -13.70
N TYR A 596 -26.57 -21.53 -13.46
CA TYR A 596 -27.70 -20.73 -13.02
C TYR A 596 -27.91 -19.54 -13.93
N LEU A 597 -29.17 -19.26 -14.28
CA LEU A 597 -29.59 -18.02 -14.91
C LEU A 597 -30.08 -17.06 -13.83
N ILE A 598 -29.36 -15.94 -13.68
CA ILE A 598 -29.69 -14.87 -12.74
C ILE A 598 -30.42 -13.78 -13.50
N HIS A 599 -31.73 -13.72 -13.33
CA HIS A 599 -32.59 -12.67 -13.87
C HIS A 599 -32.50 -11.44 -12.99
N ARG A 600 -32.30 -10.27 -13.61
CA ARG A 600 -32.22 -8.99 -12.92
C ARG A 600 -33.21 -8.01 -13.52
N PRO A 601 -33.76 -7.08 -12.72
CA PRO A 601 -34.73 -6.10 -13.23
C PRO A 601 -34.07 -5.22 -14.30
N ASN A 602 -34.72 -5.06 -15.45
CA ASN A 602 -34.27 -4.20 -16.56
C ASN A 602 -32.84 -4.47 -17.05
N ARG A 603 -32.34 -5.70 -16.90
CA ARG A 603 -31.02 -6.12 -17.40
C ARG A 603 -31.09 -7.51 -18.00
N ASN A 604 -30.16 -7.80 -18.90
CA ASN A 604 -30.02 -9.14 -19.45
C ASN A 604 -29.69 -10.17 -18.35
N PRO A 605 -30.24 -11.40 -18.47
CA PRO A 605 -29.88 -12.50 -17.57
C PRO A 605 -28.37 -12.74 -17.57
N LEU A 606 -27.82 -13.07 -16.41
CA LEU A 606 -26.43 -13.52 -16.29
C LEU A 606 -26.40 -15.03 -16.16
N LEU A 607 -25.46 -15.66 -16.88
CA LEU A 607 -25.08 -17.04 -16.61
C LEU A 607 -24.05 -17.04 -15.49
N ALA A 608 -24.32 -17.81 -14.44
CA ALA A 608 -23.39 -18.09 -13.35
C ALA A 608 -23.11 -19.59 -13.31
N GLU A 609 -21.86 -19.96 -13.05
CA GLU A 609 -21.46 -21.35 -12.81
C GLU A 609 -20.96 -21.46 -11.37
N GLU A 610 -21.26 -22.57 -10.71
CA GLU A 610 -20.76 -22.90 -9.38
C GLU A 610 -20.18 -24.32 -9.41
N VAL A 611 -19.41 -24.67 -8.39
CA VAL A 611 -19.01 -26.06 -8.11
C VAL A 611 -19.79 -26.53 -6.88
N LEU A 612 -20.51 -27.64 -7.02
CA LEU A 612 -21.37 -28.18 -5.97
C LEU A 612 -20.99 -29.64 -5.70
N VAL A 613 -20.72 -29.94 -4.43
CA VAL A 613 -20.49 -31.33 -3.99
C VAL A 613 -21.82 -31.89 -3.51
N VAL A 614 -22.24 -33.02 -4.06
CA VAL A 614 -23.42 -33.77 -3.59
C VAL A 614 -23.02 -35.21 -3.32
N GLY A 615 -23.69 -35.86 -2.38
CA GLY A 615 -23.45 -37.27 -2.09
C GLY A 615 -24.63 -38.13 -2.50
N TRP A 616 -24.35 -39.38 -2.81
CA TRP A 616 -25.36 -40.39 -3.05
C TRP A 616 -24.93 -41.67 -2.33
N ARG A 617 -25.81 -42.23 -1.51
CA ARG A 617 -25.60 -43.58 -0.99
C ARG A 617 -25.90 -44.53 -2.15
N ALA A 618 -24.82 -45.08 -2.73
CA ALA A 618 -24.89 -45.84 -3.96
C ALA A 618 -25.90 -46.99 -3.83
N PHE A 619 -26.70 -47.19 -4.89
CA PHE A 619 -27.76 -48.20 -4.95
C PHE A 619 -28.89 -48.01 -3.92
N SER A 620 -29.15 -46.77 -3.50
CA SER A 620 -30.29 -46.40 -2.64
C SER A 620 -30.95 -45.10 -3.10
N ASP A 621 -32.14 -44.77 -2.57
CA ASP A 621 -32.82 -43.51 -2.86
C ASP A 621 -32.28 -42.31 -2.05
N ARG A 622 -31.27 -42.53 -1.19
CA ARG A 622 -30.77 -41.50 -0.29
C ARG A 622 -29.65 -40.69 -0.92
N TRP A 623 -29.94 -39.41 -1.16
CA TRP A 623 -28.97 -38.39 -1.51
C TRP A 623 -28.56 -37.57 -0.29
N LEU A 624 -27.33 -37.08 -0.29
CA LEU A 624 -26.75 -36.24 0.74
C LEU A 624 -26.67 -34.81 0.18
N ALA A 625 -27.17 -33.86 0.95
CA ALA A 625 -27.05 -32.45 0.62
C ALA A 625 -25.57 -32.00 0.67
N PRO A 626 -25.22 -30.86 0.03
CA PRO A 626 -23.85 -30.34 0.07
C PRO A 626 -23.27 -30.19 1.49
N GLU A 627 -24.10 -29.83 2.46
CA GLU A 627 -23.71 -29.69 3.88
C GLU A 627 -23.26 -31.02 4.51
N GLU A 628 -23.83 -32.15 4.08
CA GLU A 628 -23.44 -33.50 4.51
C GLU A 628 -22.29 -34.08 3.66
N ALA A 629 -22.26 -33.76 2.37
CA ALA A 629 -21.34 -34.34 1.41
C ALA A 629 -19.95 -33.67 1.42
N LEU A 630 -19.89 -32.35 1.58
CA LEU A 630 -18.65 -31.58 1.54
C LEU A 630 -17.63 -32.00 2.61
N PRO A 631 -18.01 -32.22 3.89
CA PRO A 631 -17.07 -32.69 4.92
C PRO A 631 -16.43 -34.04 4.58
N LEU A 632 -17.16 -34.91 3.86
CA LEU A 632 -16.69 -36.25 3.51
C LEU A 632 -15.56 -36.24 2.46
N LEU A 633 -15.32 -35.13 1.75
CA LEU A 633 -14.15 -35.01 0.86
C LEU A 633 -12.81 -35.07 1.62
N THR A 634 -12.83 -34.82 2.93
CA THR A 634 -11.65 -34.91 3.80
C THR A 634 -11.46 -36.31 4.41
N ALA A 635 -12.30 -37.29 4.03
CA ALA A 635 -12.20 -38.65 4.55
C ALA A 635 -10.84 -39.29 4.21
N GLU A 636 -10.20 -39.85 5.23
CA GLU A 636 -8.92 -40.52 5.07
C GLU A 636 -9.09 -42.01 4.71
N PRO A 637 -8.22 -42.55 3.85
CA PRO A 637 -8.22 -43.97 3.52
C PRO A 637 -7.73 -44.81 4.71
N THR A 638 -8.47 -45.85 5.08
CA THR A 638 -8.11 -46.76 6.18
C THR A 638 -7.57 -48.11 5.71
N ALA A 639 -7.79 -48.47 4.45
CA ALA A 639 -7.28 -49.69 3.84
C ALA A 639 -6.93 -49.49 2.36
N ASN A 640 -5.98 -50.27 1.86
CA ASN A 640 -5.61 -50.30 0.44
C ASN A 640 -6.72 -50.95 -0.40
N MET A 641 -6.89 -50.47 -1.63
CA MET A 641 -7.74 -51.10 -2.65
C MET A 641 -6.94 -51.33 -3.92
N LEU A 642 -7.14 -52.50 -4.53
CA LEU A 642 -6.47 -52.84 -5.78
C LEU A 642 -7.00 -51.97 -6.93
N PRO A 643 -6.15 -51.57 -7.90
CA PRO A 643 -6.60 -50.74 -9.02
C PRO A 643 -7.74 -51.34 -9.84
N ALA A 644 -7.77 -52.67 -10.01
CA ALA A 644 -8.87 -53.36 -10.70
C ALA A 644 -10.20 -53.20 -9.97
N GLU A 645 -10.20 -53.45 -8.66
CA GLU A 645 -11.37 -53.26 -7.78
C GLU A 645 -11.88 -51.81 -7.83
N LYS A 646 -10.97 -50.83 -7.81
CA LYS A 646 -11.34 -49.41 -7.93
C LYS A 646 -12.07 -49.12 -9.24
N ARG A 647 -11.58 -49.66 -10.36
CA ARG A 647 -12.16 -49.42 -11.69
C ARG A 647 -13.55 -50.04 -11.81
N GLU A 648 -13.69 -51.28 -11.38
CA GLU A 648 -14.97 -52.01 -11.37
C GLU A 648 -16.00 -51.26 -10.53
N LEU A 649 -15.67 -50.93 -9.28
CA LEU A 649 -16.58 -50.21 -8.38
C LEU A 649 -16.98 -48.83 -8.92
N VAL A 650 -16.04 -48.09 -9.51
CA VAL A 650 -16.32 -46.79 -10.14
C VAL A 650 -17.23 -46.96 -11.35
N GLN A 651 -16.99 -47.97 -12.19
CA GLN A 651 -17.79 -48.23 -13.37
C GLN A 651 -19.23 -48.58 -13.00
N ASP A 652 -19.43 -49.50 -12.06
CA ASP A 652 -20.77 -49.90 -11.59
C ASP A 652 -21.58 -48.71 -11.09
N VAL A 653 -20.95 -47.85 -10.29
CA VAL A 653 -21.60 -46.64 -9.75
C VAL A 653 -21.89 -45.62 -10.85
N LEU A 654 -20.99 -45.43 -11.82
CA LEU A 654 -21.22 -44.51 -12.93
C LEU A 654 -22.38 -44.98 -13.83
N GLU A 655 -22.47 -46.28 -14.12
CA GLU A 655 -23.58 -46.87 -14.87
C GLU A 655 -24.90 -46.68 -14.11
N ALA A 656 -24.91 -46.93 -12.79
CA ALA A 656 -26.07 -46.71 -11.95
C ALA A 656 -26.48 -45.23 -11.82
N LEU A 657 -25.55 -44.29 -12.03
CA LEU A 657 -25.83 -42.86 -11.98
C LEU A 657 -26.46 -42.31 -13.28
N GLN A 658 -26.22 -42.93 -14.43
CA GLN A 658 -26.66 -42.39 -15.74
C GLN A 658 -28.16 -42.02 -15.79
N PRO A 659 -29.10 -42.84 -15.28
CA PRO A 659 -30.53 -42.51 -15.33
C PRO A 659 -30.87 -41.20 -14.60
N PHE A 660 -30.17 -40.89 -13.50
CA PHE A 660 -30.41 -39.68 -12.69
C PHE A 660 -29.98 -38.37 -13.40
N PHE A 661 -29.23 -38.45 -14.49
CA PHE A 661 -28.81 -37.28 -15.28
C PHE A 661 -29.52 -37.20 -16.64
N ALA A 662 -30.07 -38.32 -17.13
CA ALA A 662 -30.79 -38.38 -18.40
C ALA A 662 -32.15 -37.69 -18.34
N GLU A 663 -32.93 -37.93 -17.26
CA GLU A 663 -34.27 -37.38 -17.08
C GLU A 663 -34.37 -36.62 -15.75
N ALA A 664 -34.84 -35.37 -15.80
CA ALA A 664 -34.97 -34.53 -14.61
C ALA A 664 -36.00 -35.08 -13.61
N ASP A 665 -37.14 -35.57 -14.10
CA ASP A 665 -38.26 -36.03 -13.25
C ASP A 665 -37.93 -37.34 -12.49
N ALA A 666 -36.97 -38.12 -12.98
CA ALA A 666 -36.50 -39.35 -12.35
C ALA A 666 -35.42 -39.10 -11.28
N SER A 667 -34.99 -37.85 -11.08
CA SER A 667 -33.84 -37.49 -10.27
C SER A 667 -34.20 -36.58 -9.10
N PRO A 668 -33.63 -36.78 -7.91
CA PRO A 668 -33.74 -35.82 -6.82
C PRO A 668 -32.76 -34.64 -6.97
N LEU A 669 -31.83 -34.70 -7.94
CA LEU A 669 -30.84 -33.64 -8.18
C LEU A 669 -31.48 -32.28 -8.55
N PRO A 670 -32.50 -32.18 -9.42
CA PRO A 670 -33.19 -30.92 -9.69
C PRO A 670 -33.71 -30.23 -8.42
N ASN A 671 -34.19 -30.99 -7.42
CA ASN A 671 -34.64 -30.42 -6.15
C ASN A 671 -33.47 -29.85 -5.34
N ILE A 672 -32.32 -30.54 -5.33
CA ILE A 672 -31.09 -30.03 -4.69
C ILE A 672 -30.61 -28.74 -5.38
N LEU A 673 -30.63 -28.72 -6.72
CA LEU A 673 -30.23 -27.55 -7.50
C LEU A 673 -31.20 -26.38 -7.33
N ALA A 674 -32.51 -26.64 -7.26
CA ALA A 674 -33.54 -25.63 -7.01
C ALA A 674 -33.43 -25.06 -5.59
N ALA A 675 -33.18 -25.90 -4.58
CA ALA A 675 -32.91 -25.44 -3.23
C ALA A 675 -31.66 -24.54 -3.17
N ARG A 676 -30.58 -24.92 -3.86
CA ARG A 676 -29.38 -24.08 -3.97
C ARG A 676 -29.65 -22.76 -4.70
N ALA A 677 -30.41 -22.78 -5.80
CA ALA A 677 -30.80 -21.57 -6.51
C ALA A 677 -31.61 -20.62 -5.62
N ALA A 678 -32.53 -21.14 -4.80
CA ALA A 678 -33.29 -20.34 -3.84
C ALA A 678 -32.39 -19.69 -2.77
N GLN A 679 -31.39 -20.42 -2.26
CA GLN A 679 -30.39 -19.86 -1.34
C GLN A 679 -29.58 -18.72 -1.99
N LEU A 680 -29.14 -18.90 -3.24
CA LEU A 680 -28.41 -17.88 -4.01
C LEU A 680 -29.29 -16.64 -4.27
N GLU A 681 -30.57 -16.85 -4.61
CA GLU A 681 -31.53 -15.75 -4.78
C GLU A 681 -31.68 -14.95 -3.48
N GLU A 682 -31.85 -15.63 -2.34
CA GLU A 682 -31.99 -14.97 -1.05
C GLU A 682 -30.72 -14.20 -0.65
N ALA A 683 -29.53 -14.79 -0.89
CA ALA A 683 -28.24 -14.14 -0.69
C ALA A 683 -28.13 -12.85 -1.53
N HIS A 684 -28.41 -12.92 -2.83
CA HIS A 684 -28.45 -11.74 -3.70
C HIS A 684 -29.48 -10.70 -3.23
N ARG A 685 -30.65 -11.14 -2.74
CA ARG A 685 -31.69 -10.26 -2.21
C ARG A 685 -31.23 -9.54 -0.94
N ARG A 686 -30.62 -10.23 0.01
CA ARG A 686 -30.08 -9.64 1.26
C ARG A 686 -29.02 -8.58 0.97
N VAL A 687 -28.04 -8.90 0.12
CA VAL A 687 -26.96 -7.96 -0.23
C VAL A 687 -27.55 -6.73 -0.93
N ARG A 688 -28.43 -6.90 -1.92
CA ARG A 688 -29.07 -5.79 -2.65
C ARG A 688 -29.97 -4.93 -1.77
N GLN A 689 -30.74 -5.54 -0.87
CA GLN A 689 -31.54 -4.79 0.11
C GLN A 689 -30.66 -3.95 1.05
N SER A 690 -29.50 -4.48 1.46
CA SER A 690 -28.58 -3.76 2.33
C SER A 690 -27.96 -2.51 1.67
N VAL A 691 -27.83 -2.50 0.33
CA VAL A 691 -27.39 -1.34 -0.44
C VAL A 691 -28.54 -0.47 -0.98
N GLY A 692 -29.79 -0.78 -0.62
CA GLY A 692 -30.96 -0.03 -1.07
C GLY A 692 -31.29 -0.21 -2.56
N GLU A 693 -30.82 -1.30 -3.19
CA GLU A 693 -31.16 -1.62 -4.58
C GLU A 693 -32.54 -2.29 -4.71
N GLN A 694 -33.16 -2.15 -5.89
CA GLN A 694 -34.39 -2.85 -6.21
C GLN A 694 -34.17 -4.36 -6.31
N VAL A 695 -35.01 -5.12 -5.64
CA VAL A 695 -34.96 -6.60 -5.69
C VAL A 695 -36.17 -7.23 -6.37
N ARG A 696 -37.18 -6.42 -6.70
CA ARG A 696 -38.38 -6.90 -7.40
C ARG A 696 -38.01 -7.40 -8.79
N GLY A 697 -38.20 -8.70 -9.05
CA GLY A 697 -37.86 -9.34 -10.33
C GLY A 697 -36.48 -10.03 -10.35
N LEU A 698 -35.74 -10.03 -9.23
CA LEU A 698 -34.57 -10.90 -9.07
C LEU A 698 -35.03 -12.35 -8.93
N LYS A 699 -34.55 -13.23 -9.81
CA LYS A 699 -34.81 -14.68 -9.78
C LYS A 699 -33.55 -15.45 -10.17
N VAL A 700 -33.27 -16.55 -9.49
CA VAL A 700 -32.17 -17.46 -9.84
C VAL A 700 -32.77 -18.81 -10.26
N GLU A 701 -32.49 -19.23 -11.48
CA GLU A 701 -33.03 -20.48 -12.04
C GLU A 701 -31.89 -21.45 -12.37
N PRO A 702 -31.92 -22.70 -11.89
CA PRO A 702 -30.95 -23.71 -12.28
C PRO A 702 -31.20 -24.18 -13.72
N HIS A 703 -30.12 -24.44 -14.45
CA HIS A 703 -30.15 -25.02 -15.78
C HIS A 703 -29.76 -26.50 -15.71
N TRP A 704 -30.58 -27.37 -16.30
CA TRP A 704 -30.37 -28.82 -16.33
C TRP A 704 -29.79 -29.28 -17.69
N PRO A 705 -28.96 -30.33 -17.74
CA PRO A 705 -28.31 -31.03 -16.62
C PRO A 705 -27.04 -30.32 -16.13
N PRO A 706 -26.62 -30.53 -14.87
CA PRO A 706 -25.29 -30.15 -14.41
C PRO A 706 -24.23 -31.08 -15.01
N ASP A 707 -22.98 -30.61 -15.14
CA ASP A 707 -21.89 -31.48 -15.58
C ASP A 707 -21.26 -32.20 -14.38
N ILE A 708 -20.84 -33.46 -14.56
CA ILE A 708 -20.03 -34.18 -13.56
C ILE A 708 -18.55 -33.88 -13.84
N LEU A 709 -17.90 -33.13 -12.95
CA LEU A 709 -16.47 -32.83 -13.03
C LEU A 709 -15.60 -33.95 -12.46
N GLY A 710 -16.10 -34.67 -11.45
CA GLY A 710 -15.42 -35.80 -10.83
C GLY A 710 -16.28 -36.58 -9.85
N ILE A 711 -15.80 -37.77 -9.47
CA ILE A 711 -16.46 -38.69 -8.55
C ILE A 711 -15.43 -39.29 -7.57
N LEU A 712 -15.79 -39.33 -6.28
CA LEU A 712 -15.03 -40.03 -5.24
C LEU A 712 -15.93 -41.02 -4.52
N LEU A 713 -15.59 -42.31 -4.60
CA LEU A 713 -16.31 -43.36 -3.90
C LEU A 713 -15.69 -43.63 -2.52
N LEU A 714 -16.54 -43.61 -1.51
CA LEU A 714 -16.22 -43.96 -0.14
C LEU A 714 -16.82 -45.33 0.17
N GLN A 715 -15.99 -46.37 0.16
CA GLN A 715 -16.39 -47.71 0.55
C GLN A 715 -16.23 -47.86 2.07
N PRO A 716 -17.26 -48.28 2.81
CA PRO A 716 -17.15 -48.50 4.25
C PRO A 716 -16.14 -49.63 4.51
N GLU A 717 -15.30 -49.46 5.52
CA GLU A 717 -14.49 -50.56 6.04
C GLU A 717 -15.40 -51.53 6.79
N VAL A 718 -15.59 -52.72 6.22
CA VAL A 718 -16.31 -53.81 6.89
C VAL A 718 -15.36 -54.31 7.99
N MET A 719 -15.68 -54.01 9.26
CA MET A 719 -15.00 -54.67 10.36
C MET A 719 -15.34 -56.17 10.32
N PRO A 720 -14.34 -57.06 10.37
CA PRO A 720 -14.56 -58.50 10.34
C PRO A 720 -15.42 -59.00 11.51
#